data_AF-A0A2S5X3U2-F1
#
_entry.id   AF-A0A2S5X3U2-F1
#
_cell.length_a   1.000
_cell.length_b   1.000
_cell.length_c   1.000
_cell.angle_alpha   90.00
_cell.angle_beta   90.00
_cell.angle_gamma   90.00
#
_symmetry.space_group_name_H-M   'P 1'
#
loop_
_entity.id
_entity.type
_entity.pdbx_description
1 polymer ?
#
loop_
_entity_poly.entity_id
_entity_poly.type
_entity_poly.pdbx_seq_one_letter_code
_entity_poly.pdbx_strand_id
1 'polypeptide(L)'
;MDDIQTGLNDRYGVVLSSGVEYPGRYTRWDIGFIDPPLMIEGRGFALRMRALNSRGEIPLRAFTEAFERLDGVAVRVLADGEVEIDVTSQRDEIIPEEQRTRRRSSFSVLRAIIETMPDDAPHLGLYGSFGYDLVRQIEALDAPNGGDQRDLVVFLPDSVLAVDRQRGDATRHDFEFSDGTTTTEGMPRTQVPSPFIAPAASAQSSRDHEPGEYAALVESAKASFARGDLFEVVPGQAFRRPVRTTPADVFAYLKRNNPAPYGALMNLGGQEFLVSASPEMFVRVAGSRVETVPISGTIARGADAIEDADRILELLNSDKDRSELTMCTDVDRNDKSRVCEPGSIKIIGRRQVELYSKVIHTVDHVEGRLRPEFDGLDAFATHMWAVTVTGAPKIWAMRFIDEHERSPRTWYGGAIGALLANGDVNTGLTIRTAMIRDGIAEVRAGGTLLMDSTPAAEELETEMKASALLEALDAAAESAAPEVPAETAPASNGLGHRILFLDHEDSFVQMLAGYMRETGAEVRTVRIPKGGIEREEMARILDEQQPSLVVMSPGPGAPSDFKSSELLDEIVDRSLPIFGVCLGQQAIGEYFGASLGQLGYPLHGQEREVVVTNPGFLDALPQRFVTGRYHSLHIDPATMPESLVLVASDDDGIPMAIQHRDLPIFAVQFHPESLMTLRDSAGKRIIEAVMERIPARVPAA
;
A
#
# COMPACT_ATOMS: atom_id res chain seq x y z
N MET A 1 -14.63 15.88 14.91
CA MET A 1 -13.44 15.01 14.84
C MET A 1 -12.19 15.88 14.77
N ASP A 2 -12.13 16.86 13.88
CA ASP A 2 -10.99 17.79 13.74
C ASP A 2 -10.63 18.52 15.06
N ASP A 3 -11.64 18.93 15.84
CA ASP A 3 -11.42 19.52 17.18
C ASP A 3 -10.75 18.55 18.18
N ILE A 4 -11.08 17.26 18.09
CA ILE A 4 -10.46 16.21 18.92
C ILE A 4 -9.02 16.01 18.48
N GLN A 5 -8.76 15.88 17.18
CA GLN A 5 -7.41 15.73 16.63
C GLN A 5 -6.51 16.91 17.00
N THR A 6 -6.98 18.15 16.79
CA THR A 6 -6.25 19.36 17.16
C THR A 6 -6.03 19.44 18.67
N GLY A 7 -7.04 19.06 19.46
CA GLY A 7 -6.96 19.01 20.92
C GLY A 7 -5.94 17.99 21.45
N LEU A 8 -5.57 16.96 20.69
CA LEU A 8 -4.51 16.03 21.11
C LEU A 8 -3.13 16.66 21.14
N ASN A 9 -2.94 17.83 20.52
CA ASN A 9 -1.69 18.58 20.66
C ASN A 9 -1.47 19.09 22.08
N ASP A 10 -2.54 19.31 22.85
CA ASP A 10 -2.46 19.93 24.16
C ASP A 10 -3.16 19.19 25.30
N ARG A 11 -3.88 18.10 25.01
CA ARG A 11 -4.66 17.34 25.98
C ARG A 11 -4.52 15.84 25.77
N TYR A 12 -4.64 15.07 26.85
CA TYR A 12 -4.65 13.62 26.80
C TYR A 12 -5.79 13.11 25.90
N GLY A 13 -5.57 11.99 25.22
CA GLY A 13 -6.61 11.30 24.48
C GLY A 13 -6.09 10.47 23.31
N VAL A 14 -7.03 9.96 22.52
CA VAL A 14 -6.78 9.04 21.42
C VAL A 14 -7.72 9.34 20.26
N VAL A 15 -7.18 9.26 19.05
CA VAL A 15 -7.93 9.11 17.81
C VAL A 15 -7.44 7.83 17.12
N LEU A 16 -8.37 6.96 16.79
CA LEU A 16 -8.19 5.78 15.93
C LEU A 16 -8.92 6.04 14.61
N SER A 17 -8.32 5.64 13.50
CA SER A 17 -8.84 5.92 12.14
C SER A 17 -8.60 4.74 11.22
N SER A 18 -9.63 4.35 10.47
CA SER A 18 -9.48 3.46 9.31
C SER A 18 -9.76 4.27 8.04
N GLY A 19 -8.71 4.48 7.25
CA GLY A 19 -8.76 5.27 6.01
C GLY A 19 -9.09 4.46 4.76
N VAL A 20 -9.10 3.12 4.86
CA VAL A 20 -9.24 2.21 3.72
C VAL A 20 -10.51 1.39 3.81
N GLU A 21 -10.93 0.85 2.67
CA GLU A 21 -12.08 -0.03 2.57
C GLU A 21 -11.67 -1.31 1.86
N TYR A 22 -11.91 -2.43 2.51
CA TYR A 22 -11.74 -3.75 1.91
C TYR A 22 -12.94 -4.61 2.30
N PRO A 23 -13.77 -5.05 1.33
CA PRO A 23 -15.01 -5.76 1.62
C PRO A 23 -14.84 -6.91 2.60
N GLY A 24 -15.68 -6.94 3.64
CA GLY A 24 -15.66 -7.98 4.68
C GLY A 24 -14.50 -7.88 5.69
N ARG A 25 -13.60 -6.90 5.55
CA ARG A 25 -12.42 -6.74 6.42
C ARG A 25 -12.32 -5.35 7.05
N TYR A 26 -12.23 -4.30 6.24
CA TYR A 26 -12.07 -2.92 6.69
C TYR A 26 -13.18 -2.02 6.16
N THR A 27 -13.72 -1.19 7.03
CA THR A 27 -14.62 -0.08 6.69
C THR A 27 -13.95 1.22 7.07
N ARG A 28 -14.44 2.34 6.52
CA ARG A 28 -13.88 3.66 6.80
C ARG A 28 -14.58 4.29 8.01
N TRP A 29 -13.83 4.54 9.08
CA TRP A 29 -14.35 5.12 10.32
C TRP A 29 -13.28 5.92 11.06
N ASP A 30 -13.73 6.79 11.95
CA ASP A 30 -12.88 7.50 12.92
C ASP A 30 -13.51 7.39 14.31
N ILE A 31 -12.74 7.04 15.33
CA ILE A 31 -13.16 7.02 16.74
C ILE A 31 -12.18 7.88 17.52
N GLY A 32 -12.67 8.80 18.36
CA GLY A 32 -11.76 9.59 19.17
C GLY A 32 -12.38 10.30 20.35
N PHE A 33 -11.50 10.68 21.28
CA PHE A 33 -11.80 11.43 22.49
C PHE A 33 -10.59 12.22 22.96
N ILE A 34 -10.86 13.20 23.82
CA ILE A 34 -9.91 14.05 24.53
C ILE A 34 -10.39 14.16 25.97
N ASP A 35 -9.50 14.55 26.87
CA ASP A 35 -9.81 14.77 28.29
C ASP A 35 -10.37 13.53 29.01
N PRO A 36 -9.78 12.32 28.81
CA PRO A 36 -10.28 11.12 29.47
C PRO A 36 -10.17 11.25 31.00
N PRO A 37 -11.16 10.76 31.76
CA PRO A 37 -11.14 10.84 33.22
C PRO A 37 -10.10 9.93 33.88
N LEU A 38 -9.74 8.79 33.27
CA LEU A 38 -8.88 7.79 33.90
C LEU A 38 -7.81 7.29 32.93
N MET A 39 -6.60 7.09 33.44
CA MET A 39 -5.46 6.50 32.74
C MET A 39 -4.95 5.29 33.52
N ILE A 40 -4.58 4.22 32.82
CA ILE A 40 -3.79 3.10 33.33
C ILE A 40 -2.49 3.07 32.53
N GLU A 41 -1.36 3.08 33.23
CA GLU A 41 -0.05 2.87 32.63
C GLU A 41 0.71 1.74 33.33
N GLY A 42 1.55 1.03 32.59
CA GLY A 42 2.28 -0.15 33.07
C GLY A 42 3.76 -0.10 32.72
N ARG A 43 4.55 -0.77 33.56
CA ARG A 43 5.96 -1.09 33.36
C ARG A 43 6.25 -2.47 33.94
N GLY A 44 6.30 -3.48 33.08
CA GLY A 44 6.39 -4.86 33.54
C GLY A 44 5.23 -5.18 34.49
N PHE A 45 5.53 -5.79 35.62
CA PHE A 45 4.50 -6.23 36.57
C PHE A 45 3.92 -5.11 37.46
N ALA A 46 4.40 -3.88 37.33
CA ALA A 46 3.88 -2.72 38.06
C ALA A 46 2.95 -1.90 37.15
N LEU A 47 1.75 -1.58 37.63
CA LEU A 47 0.82 -0.67 36.99
C LEU A 47 0.50 0.52 37.90
N ARG A 48 0.12 1.63 37.27
CA ARG A 48 -0.41 2.82 37.93
C ARG A 48 -1.71 3.23 37.25
N MET A 49 -2.75 3.40 38.06
CA MET A 49 -4.04 3.91 37.63
C MET A 49 -4.23 5.30 38.24
N ARG A 50 -4.55 6.31 37.41
CA ARG A 50 -4.63 7.72 37.81
C ARG A 50 -5.93 8.35 37.34
N ALA A 51 -6.64 8.99 38.28
CA ALA A 51 -7.70 9.94 37.96
C ALA A 51 -7.07 11.20 37.37
N LEU A 52 -7.38 11.49 36.10
CA LEU A 52 -6.88 12.66 35.39
C LEU A 52 -7.71 13.92 35.66
N ASN A 53 -8.94 13.73 36.11
CA ASN A 53 -9.85 14.78 36.56
C ASN A 53 -10.79 14.23 37.64
N SER A 54 -11.64 15.09 38.20
CA SER A 54 -12.55 14.71 39.29
C SER A 54 -13.55 13.61 38.93
N ARG A 55 -13.93 13.48 37.65
CA ARG A 55 -14.81 12.39 37.19
C ARG A 55 -14.11 11.05 37.22
N GLY A 56 -12.78 11.01 37.08
CA GLY A 56 -11.95 9.81 37.17
C GLY A 56 -11.87 9.18 38.54
N GLU A 57 -12.08 9.95 39.61
CA GLU A 57 -12.02 9.44 40.99
C GLU A 57 -13.06 8.34 41.27
N ILE A 58 -14.21 8.40 40.60
CA ILE A 58 -15.31 7.45 40.77
C ILE A 58 -14.96 6.07 40.17
N PRO A 59 -14.65 5.94 38.87
CA PRO A 59 -14.21 4.66 38.31
C PRO A 59 -12.89 4.18 38.95
N LEU A 60 -11.99 5.09 39.34
CA LEU A 60 -10.78 4.73 40.09
C LEU A 60 -11.12 3.92 41.35
N ARG A 61 -12.06 4.41 42.19
CA ARG A 61 -12.49 3.70 43.40
C ARG A 61 -13.14 2.36 43.07
N ALA A 62 -14.06 2.34 42.12
CA ALA A 62 -14.77 1.12 41.72
C ALA A 62 -13.81 0.01 41.26
N PHE A 63 -12.82 0.33 40.43
CA PHE A 63 -11.84 -0.64 39.96
C PHE A 63 -10.82 -1.04 41.04
N THR A 64 -10.46 -0.12 41.94
CA THR A 64 -9.58 -0.43 43.08
C THR A 64 -10.16 -1.56 43.93
N GLU A 65 -11.46 -1.50 44.24
CA GLU A 65 -12.16 -2.57 44.97
C GLU A 65 -12.17 -3.90 44.22
N ALA A 66 -12.21 -3.88 42.89
CA ALA A 66 -12.11 -5.09 42.08
C ALA A 66 -10.71 -5.70 42.15
N PHE A 67 -9.66 -4.87 42.13
CA PHE A 67 -8.27 -5.33 42.16
C PHE A 67 -7.87 -5.94 43.51
N GLU A 68 -8.38 -5.40 44.62
CA GLU A 68 -8.14 -5.94 45.97
C GLU A 68 -8.65 -7.38 46.14
N ARG A 69 -9.55 -7.84 45.26
CA ARG A 69 -10.09 -9.21 45.24
C ARG A 69 -9.28 -10.17 44.37
N LEU A 70 -8.31 -9.66 43.60
CA LEU A 70 -7.48 -10.47 42.72
C LEU A 70 -6.34 -11.15 43.50
N ASP A 71 -6.18 -12.44 43.25
CA ASP A 71 -5.10 -13.22 43.85
C ASP A 71 -3.74 -12.83 43.26
N GLY A 72 -2.76 -12.62 44.15
CA GLY A 72 -1.40 -12.21 43.78
C GLY A 72 -1.27 -10.75 43.28
N VAL A 73 -2.27 -9.90 43.54
CA VAL A 73 -2.22 -8.46 43.20
C VAL A 73 -2.17 -7.64 44.48
N ALA A 74 -1.14 -6.80 44.64
CA ALA A 74 -1.05 -5.84 45.72
C ALA A 74 -1.49 -4.46 45.22
N VAL A 75 -2.36 -3.80 45.99
CA VAL A 75 -2.93 -2.50 45.63
C VAL A 75 -2.55 -1.48 46.69
N ARG A 76 -2.03 -0.33 46.26
CA ARG A 76 -1.66 0.78 47.14
C ARG A 76 -2.29 2.07 46.64
N VAL A 77 -3.26 2.58 47.40
CA VAL A 77 -3.85 3.91 47.15
C VAL A 77 -2.86 4.98 47.59
N LEU A 78 -2.53 5.90 46.68
CA LEU A 78 -1.65 7.04 46.91
C LEU A 78 -2.48 8.32 47.16
N ALA A 79 -1.79 9.38 47.57
CA ALA A 79 -2.38 10.72 47.56
C ALA A 79 -2.70 11.14 46.10
N ASP A 80 -3.59 12.12 45.94
CA ASP A 80 -3.89 12.77 44.64
C ASP A 80 -4.61 11.91 43.59
N GLY A 81 -5.38 10.90 44.01
CA GLY A 81 -6.24 10.14 43.08
C GLY A 81 -5.48 9.14 42.22
N GLU A 82 -4.49 8.49 42.81
CA GLU A 82 -3.66 7.48 42.15
C GLU A 82 -3.62 6.17 42.92
N VAL A 83 -3.47 5.08 42.18
CA VAL A 83 -3.40 3.72 42.71
C VAL A 83 -2.26 2.99 42.02
N GLU A 84 -1.33 2.48 42.80
CA GLU A 84 -0.30 1.56 42.34
C GLU A 84 -0.76 0.12 42.51
N ILE A 85 -0.42 -0.70 41.53
CA ILE A 85 -0.86 -2.09 41.43
C ILE A 85 0.36 -2.94 41.08
N ASP A 86 0.80 -3.77 42.01
CA ASP A 86 1.92 -4.68 41.81
C ASP A 86 1.39 -6.11 41.61
N VAL A 87 1.63 -6.67 40.43
CA VAL A 87 1.23 -8.03 40.09
C VAL A 87 2.35 -8.99 40.42
N THR A 88 2.08 -9.99 41.24
CA THR A 88 3.05 -11.03 41.56
C THR A 88 3.31 -11.88 40.34
N SER A 89 4.54 -11.86 39.84
CA SER A 89 4.94 -12.65 38.68
C SER A 89 4.79 -14.15 38.93
N GLN A 90 4.21 -14.85 37.95
CA GLN A 90 4.22 -16.31 37.87
C GLN A 90 5.11 -16.79 36.73
N ARG A 91 6.09 -15.99 36.29
CA ARG A 91 6.92 -16.31 35.13
C ARG A 91 7.69 -17.63 35.33
N ASP A 92 8.18 -17.88 36.54
CA ASP A 92 8.99 -19.06 36.86
C ASP A 92 8.16 -20.32 37.15
N GLU A 93 6.82 -20.21 37.18
CA GLU A 93 5.94 -21.34 37.37
C GLU A 93 5.77 -22.14 36.06
N ILE A 94 5.76 -23.47 36.18
CA ILE A 94 5.46 -24.39 35.07
C ILE A 94 3.96 -24.69 35.11
N ILE A 95 3.23 -24.14 34.15
CA ILE A 95 1.79 -24.36 33.96
C ILE A 95 1.53 -24.98 32.57
N PRO A 96 0.36 -25.60 32.33
CA PRO A 96 -0.03 -26.03 30.99
C PRO A 96 0.02 -24.87 29.99
N GLU A 97 0.52 -25.12 28.78
CA GLU A 97 0.69 -24.10 27.74
C GLU A 97 -0.65 -23.45 27.33
N GLU A 98 -1.74 -24.20 27.39
CA GLU A 98 -3.10 -23.71 27.14
C GLU A 98 -3.56 -22.68 28.17
N GLN A 99 -2.91 -22.62 29.34
CA GLN A 99 -3.17 -21.65 30.40
C GLN A 99 -2.14 -20.50 30.42
N ARG A 100 -1.21 -20.43 29.45
CA ARG A 100 -0.16 -19.40 29.39
C ARG A 100 -0.71 -17.98 29.47
N THR A 101 -1.82 -17.69 28.77
CA THR A 101 -2.48 -16.37 28.78
C THR A 101 -3.17 -16.03 30.10
N ARG A 102 -3.36 -17.02 30.97
CA ARG A 102 -3.96 -16.87 32.31
C ARG A 102 -2.93 -16.59 33.41
N ARG A 103 -1.62 -16.57 33.08
CA ARG A 103 -0.59 -16.13 34.04
C ARG A 103 -0.91 -14.73 34.56
N ARG A 104 -0.71 -14.53 35.86
CA ARG A 104 -0.84 -13.21 36.48
C ARG A 104 0.05 -12.21 35.77
N SER A 105 -0.57 -11.16 35.27
CA SER A 105 0.06 -10.09 34.49
C SER A 105 -0.82 -8.84 34.51
N SER A 106 -0.41 -7.78 33.82
CA SER A 106 -1.26 -6.62 33.53
C SER A 106 -2.62 -7.01 32.93
N PHE A 107 -2.71 -8.10 32.17
CA PHE A 107 -3.97 -8.62 31.63
C PHE A 107 -4.96 -9.07 32.71
N SER A 108 -4.49 -9.50 33.89
CA SER A 108 -5.37 -9.81 35.02
C SER A 108 -6.09 -8.55 35.52
N VAL A 109 -5.37 -7.43 35.57
CA VAL A 109 -5.91 -6.12 35.98
C VAL A 109 -6.88 -5.59 34.91
N LEU A 110 -6.46 -5.61 33.63
CA LEU A 110 -7.30 -5.18 32.51
C LEU A 110 -8.60 -5.99 32.42
N ARG A 111 -8.53 -7.30 32.67
CA ARG A 111 -9.69 -8.18 32.70
C ARG A 111 -10.66 -7.80 33.81
N ALA A 112 -10.17 -7.54 35.02
CA ALA A 112 -11.02 -7.11 36.13
C ALA A 112 -11.71 -5.75 35.85
N ILE A 113 -11.05 -4.84 35.13
CA ILE A 113 -11.68 -3.58 34.67
C ILE A 113 -12.83 -3.88 33.72
N ILE A 114 -12.60 -4.71 32.69
CA ILE A 114 -13.62 -5.06 31.68
C ILE A 114 -14.81 -5.76 32.34
N GLU A 115 -14.57 -6.73 33.23
CA GLU A 115 -15.62 -7.46 33.96
C GLU A 115 -16.45 -6.58 34.90
N THR A 116 -15.94 -5.40 35.29
CA THR A 116 -16.66 -4.43 36.13
C THR A 116 -17.54 -3.50 35.30
N MET A 117 -17.30 -3.37 34.00
CA MET A 117 -18.05 -2.49 33.10
C MET A 117 -19.28 -3.20 32.49
N PRO A 118 -20.33 -2.45 32.10
CA PRO A 118 -21.47 -3.02 31.38
C PRO A 118 -21.09 -3.44 29.96
N ASP A 119 -21.57 -4.61 29.52
CA ASP A 119 -21.26 -5.22 28.22
C ASP A 119 -22.18 -4.73 27.07
N ASP A 120 -23.24 -3.99 27.38
CA ASP A 120 -24.22 -3.48 26.42
C ASP A 120 -23.96 -2.03 25.98
N ALA A 121 -22.97 -1.36 26.57
CA ALA A 121 -22.62 0.03 26.29
C ALA A 121 -21.68 0.14 25.06
N PRO A 122 -22.16 0.63 23.89
CA PRO A 122 -21.33 0.74 22.70
C PRO A 122 -20.16 1.70 22.90
N HIS A 123 -18.98 1.34 22.40
CA HIS A 123 -17.75 2.14 22.50
C HIS A 123 -17.24 2.43 23.92
N LEU A 124 -17.86 1.90 24.98
CA LEU A 124 -17.24 1.90 26.30
C LEU A 124 -16.07 0.91 26.30
N GLY A 125 -14.92 1.32 26.81
CA GLY A 125 -13.72 0.47 26.81
C GLY A 125 -12.44 1.21 27.14
N LEU A 126 -11.33 0.49 27.08
CA LEU A 126 -9.97 1.00 27.27
C LEU A 126 -9.31 1.21 25.90
N TYR A 127 -8.76 2.40 25.69
CA TYR A 127 -8.17 2.80 24.40
C TYR A 127 -6.74 3.27 24.61
N GLY A 128 -5.81 2.81 23.78
CA GLY A 128 -4.43 3.27 23.86
C GLY A 128 -3.43 2.34 23.18
N SER A 129 -2.26 2.20 23.79
CA SER A 129 -1.13 1.45 23.23
C SER A 129 -0.59 0.40 24.21
N PHE A 130 -0.11 -0.69 23.62
CA PHE A 130 0.45 -1.86 24.26
C PHE A 130 1.88 -2.02 23.70
N GLY A 131 2.89 -1.86 24.55
CA GLY A 131 4.29 -1.88 24.18
C GLY A 131 4.83 -3.28 23.97
N TYR A 132 5.90 -3.39 23.21
CA TYR A 132 6.53 -4.66 22.86
C TYR A 132 6.93 -5.50 24.08
N ASP A 133 7.41 -4.86 25.14
CA ASP A 133 7.89 -5.55 26.33
C ASP A 133 6.76 -6.17 27.19
N LEU A 134 5.48 -5.91 26.87
CA LEU A 134 4.34 -6.55 27.52
C LEU A 134 4.39 -8.09 27.41
N VAL A 135 4.97 -8.62 26.32
CA VAL A 135 5.17 -10.07 26.12
C VAL A 135 6.03 -10.69 27.21
N ARG A 136 6.93 -9.93 27.84
CA ARG A 136 7.77 -10.41 28.93
C ARG A 136 6.95 -10.80 30.15
N GLN A 137 5.72 -10.30 30.30
CA GLN A 137 4.87 -10.69 31.43
C GLN A 137 4.32 -12.12 31.28
N ILE A 138 4.29 -12.64 30.05
CA ILE A 138 3.78 -13.98 29.73
C ILE A 138 4.88 -14.96 29.27
N GLU A 139 5.99 -14.45 28.73
CA GLU A 139 7.11 -15.24 28.20
C GLU A 139 8.38 -15.15 29.05
N ALA A 140 9.16 -16.23 29.02
CA ALA A 140 10.47 -16.32 29.67
C ALA A 140 11.58 -15.67 28.83
N LEU A 141 11.56 -14.33 28.82
CA LEU A 141 12.59 -13.46 28.23
C LEU A 141 13.36 -12.71 29.33
N ASP A 142 14.60 -12.34 29.04
CA ASP A 142 15.43 -11.54 29.95
C ASP A 142 14.86 -10.13 30.14
N ALA A 143 15.47 -9.33 31.01
CA ALA A 143 15.09 -7.92 31.13
C ALA A 143 15.43 -7.16 29.83
N PRO A 144 14.62 -6.17 29.41
CA PRO A 144 14.88 -5.44 28.18
C PRO A 144 16.18 -4.64 28.27
N ASN A 145 16.93 -4.60 27.16
CA ASN A 145 18.07 -3.72 27.00
C ASN A 145 17.58 -2.26 26.85
N GLY A 146 18.01 -1.36 27.75
CA GLY A 146 17.66 0.07 27.68
C GLY A 146 16.74 0.61 28.79
N GLY A 147 16.45 -0.20 29.83
CA GLY A 147 15.82 0.25 31.07
C GLY A 147 14.29 0.08 31.13
N ASP A 148 13.68 0.74 32.13
CA ASP A 148 12.27 0.61 32.51
C ASP A 148 11.37 1.59 31.73
N GLN A 149 10.96 1.19 30.53
CA GLN A 149 10.07 1.94 29.65
C GLN A 149 8.60 1.60 29.93
N ARG A 150 7.68 2.50 29.56
CA ARG A 150 6.24 2.18 29.56
C ARG A 150 5.94 1.08 28.55
N ASP A 151 5.23 0.04 28.97
CA ASP A 151 4.79 -1.07 28.12
C ASP A 151 3.25 -1.18 28.01
N LEU A 152 2.52 -0.27 28.68
CA LEU A 152 1.07 -0.14 28.59
C LEU A 152 0.69 1.30 28.89
N VAL A 153 -0.13 1.92 28.04
CA VAL A 153 -0.87 3.15 28.35
C VAL A 153 -2.25 3.05 27.72
N VAL A 154 -3.29 2.99 28.55
CA VAL A 154 -4.69 2.97 28.12
C VAL A 154 -5.53 3.97 28.90
N PHE A 155 -6.55 4.51 28.26
CA PHE A 155 -7.48 5.48 28.83
C PHE A 155 -8.89 4.90 28.87
N LEU A 156 -9.63 5.24 29.92
CA LEU A 156 -11.08 5.07 29.95
C LEU A 156 -11.72 6.44 29.66
N PRO A 157 -12.36 6.63 28.49
CA PRO A 157 -13.06 7.87 28.15
C PRO A 157 -14.47 7.91 28.77
N ASP A 158 -14.97 9.11 29.09
CA ASP A 158 -16.37 9.37 29.44
C ASP A 158 -17.17 10.06 28.31
N SER A 159 -16.53 10.23 27.15
CA SER A 159 -17.09 10.82 25.95
C SER A 159 -16.33 10.32 24.73
N VAL A 160 -16.99 9.64 23.80
CA VAL A 160 -16.37 9.09 22.58
C VAL A 160 -17.16 9.55 21.36
N LEU A 161 -16.48 10.11 20.37
CA LEU A 161 -17.06 10.42 19.07
C LEU A 161 -16.70 9.31 18.08
N ALA A 162 -17.71 8.59 17.59
CA ALA A 162 -17.59 7.60 16.52
C ALA A 162 -18.17 8.18 15.23
N VAL A 163 -17.38 8.14 14.15
CA VAL A 163 -17.75 8.62 12.81
C VAL A 163 -17.67 7.44 11.86
N ASP A 164 -18.79 7.08 11.25
CA ASP A 164 -18.82 6.14 10.14
C ASP A 164 -18.74 6.95 8.84
N ARG A 165 -17.59 6.90 8.18
CA ARG A 165 -17.35 7.68 6.96
C ARG A 165 -18.02 7.08 5.74
N GLN A 166 -18.37 5.79 5.79
CA GLN A 166 -19.08 5.11 4.71
C GLN A 166 -20.55 5.45 4.74
N ARG A 167 -21.17 5.44 5.93
CA ARG A 167 -22.57 5.84 6.14
C ARG A 167 -22.76 7.36 6.18
N GLY A 168 -21.70 8.10 6.49
CA GLY A 168 -21.69 9.56 6.52
C GLY A 168 -22.33 10.15 7.78
N ASP A 169 -22.33 9.41 8.89
CA ASP A 169 -22.90 9.85 10.16
C ASP A 169 -21.90 9.80 11.31
N ALA A 170 -22.22 10.56 12.36
CA ALA A 170 -21.39 10.69 13.55
C ALA A 170 -22.27 10.55 14.79
N THR A 171 -21.83 9.72 15.74
CA THR A 171 -22.51 9.48 17.01
C THR A 171 -21.55 9.79 18.15
N ARG A 172 -22.02 10.57 19.12
CA ARG A 172 -21.30 10.84 20.37
C ARG A 172 -21.90 9.98 21.47
N HIS A 173 -21.05 9.23 22.16
CA HIS A 173 -21.39 8.41 23.32
C HIS A 173 -20.83 9.09 24.57
N ASP A 174 -21.70 9.59 25.44
CA ASP A 174 -21.33 10.20 26.70
C ASP A 174 -21.69 9.24 27.84
N PHE A 175 -20.70 8.93 28.68
CA PHE A 175 -20.83 7.96 29.77
C PHE A 175 -20.85 8.68 31.13
N GLU A 176 -21.66 8.16 32.04
CA GLU A 176 -21.64 8.53 33.45
C GLU A 176 -21.24 7.31 34.29
N PHE A 177 -20.31 7.50 35.22
CA PHE A 177 -19.79 6.44 36.07
C PHE A 177 -20.36 6.55 37.49
N SER A 178 -20.53 5.39 38.13
CA SER A 178 -20.99 5.27 39.51
C SER A 178 -20.23 4.18 40.24
N ASP A 179 -19.82 4.45 41.48
CA ASP A 179 -19.26 3.46 42.41
C ASP A 179 -20.35 2.90 43.35
N GLY A 180 -21.63 3.10 43.01
CA GLY A 180 -22.79 2.73 43.83
C GLY A 180 -23.12 3.73 44.94
N THR A 181 -22.19 4.61 45.30
CA THR A 181 -22.38 5.64 46.35
C THR A 181 -22.40 7.05 45.76
N THR A 182 -21.53 7.30 44.79
CA THR A 182 -21.33 8.58 44.10
C THR A 182 -21.41 8.39 42.60
N THR A 183 -21.79 9.45 41.88
CA THR A 183 -21.98 9.44 40.43
C THR A 183 -21.31 10.64 39.80
N THR A 184 -20.82 10.47 38.57
CA THR A 184 -20.32 11.58 37.76
C THR A 184 -21.43 12.45 37.19
N GLU A 185 -22.70 12.04 37.31
CA GLU A 185 -23.84 12.78 36.78
C GLU A 185 -23.86 14.22 37.33
N GLY A 186 -23.90 15.20 36.43
CA GLY A 186 -23.84 16.62 36.77
C GLY A 186 -22.43 17.18 37.05
N MET A 187 -21.39 16.34 37.08
CA MET A 187 -19.99 16.80 37.17
C MET A 187 -19.48 17.28 35.80
N PRO A 188 -18.75 18.41 35.74
CA PRO A 188 -18.20 18.90 34.48
C PRO A 188 -17.07 18.00 33.95
N ARG A 189 -17.05 17.77 32.63
CA ARG A 189 -15.90 17.19 31.92
C ARG A 189 -14.81 18.26 31.81
N THR A 190 -13.79 18.17 32.66
CA THR A 190 -12.72 19.18 32.76
C THR A 190 -11.51 18.77 31.93
N GLN A 191 -10.80 19.76 31.40
CA GLN A 191 -9.65 19.53 30.54
C GLN A 191 -8.51 18.85 31.31
N VAL A 192 -7.78 17.99 30.61
CA VAL A 192 -6.58 17.31 31.12
C VAL A 192 -5.38 17.72 30.25
N PRO A 193 -4.65 18.79 30.61
CA PRO A 193 -3.56 19.31 29.80
C PRO A 193 -2.37 18.34 29.70
N SER A 194 -1.82 18.21 28.49
CA SER A 194 -0.57 17.53 28.13
C SER A 194 0.00 18.21 26.88
N PRO A 195 0.58 19.42 27.02
CA PRO A 195 1.04 20.20 25.88
C PRO A 195 2.23 19.55 25.17
N PHE A 196 2.15 19.50 23.84
CA PHE A 196 3.31 19.30 22.98
C PHE A 196 4.24 20.51 23.07
N ILE A 197 5.51 20.25 23.32
CA ILE A 197 6.59 21.24 23.34
C ILE A 197 7.58 20.85 22.25
N ALA A 198 7.77 21.76 21.30
CA ALA A 198 8.73 21.60 20.22
C ALA A 198 10.16 21.40 20.77
N PRO A 199 11.01 20.64 20.08
CA PRO A 199 12.37 20.38 20.50
C PRO A 199 13.22 21.66 20.46
N ALA A 200 14.33 21.65 21.19
CA ALA A 200 15.30 22.74 21.12
C ALA A 200 15.78 22.99 19.68
N ALA A 201 16.05 24.25 19.31
CA ALA A 201 16.51 24.60 17.97
C ALA A 201 17.79 23.86 17.54
N SER A 202 18.64 23.49 18.50
CA SER A 202 19.87 22.73 18.30
C SER A 202 19.68 21.21 18.20
N ALA A 203 18.47 20.69 18.36
CA ALA A 203 18.21 19.26 18.23
C ALA A 203 18.57 18.78 16.82
N GLN A 204 19.25 17.63 16.74
CA GLN A 204 19.74 17.06 15.48
C GLN A 204 19.15 15.67 15.25
N SER A 205 19.06 15.36 13.96
CA SER A 205 18.75 14.04 13.44
C SER A 205 19.81 13.01 13.86
N SER A 206 19.40 11.78 14.14
CA SER A 206 20.31 10.67 14.41
C SER A 206 19.72 9.34 13.96
N ARG A 207 20.53 8.28 14.03
CA ARG A 207 20.13 6.88 13.83
C ARG A 207 20.97 5.99 14.74
N ASP A 208 20.51 4.78 15.03
CA ASP A 208 21.25 3.84 15.88
C ASP A 208 22.20 2.88 15.13
N HIS A 209 22.01 2.70 13.83
CA HIS A 209 22.89 1.94 12.94
C HIS A 209 23.52 2.86 11.88
N GLU A 210 24.85 2.83 11.76
CA GLU A 210 25.55 3.43 10.62
C GLU A 210 25.47 2.51 9.38
N PRO A 211 25.76 3.00 8.15
CA PRO A 211 25.59 2.22 6.93
C PRO A 211 26.50 0.99 6.98
N GLY A 212 25.95 -0.17 6.62
CA GLY A 212 26.59 -1.47 6.71
C GLY A 212 26.48 -2.15 8.08
N GLU A 213 26.09 -1.45 9.15
CA GLU A 213 25.90 -2.09 10.45
C GLU A 213 24.64 -2.97 10.49
N TYR A 214 23.56 -2.58 9.81
CA TYR A 214 22.38 -3.43 9.69
C TYR A 214 22.68 -4.62 8.78
N ALA A 215 23.42 -4.41 7.67
CA ALA A 215 23.88 -5.52 6.83
C ALA A 215 24.73 -6.55 7.61
N ALA A 216 25.59 -6.11 8.53
CA ALA A 216 26.34 -7.01 9.41
C ALA A 216 25.43 -7.81 10.36
N LEU A 217 24.35 -7.20 10.85
CA LEU A 217 23.32 -7.88 11.65
C LEU A 217 22.64 -8.99 10.83
N VAL A 218 22.34 -8.75 9.55
CA VAL A 218 21.77 -9.77 8.65
C VAL A 218 22.69 -10.98 8.52
N GLU A 219 24.00 -10.78 8.41
CA GLU A 219 24.96 -11.89 8.36
C GLU A 219 24.96 -12.72 9.67
N SER A 220 24.83 -12.06 10.82
CA SER A 220 24.66 -12.75 12.11
C SER A 220 23.37 -13.57 12.17
N ALA A 221 22.26 -13.04 11.66
CA ALA A 221 20.99 -13.78 11.57
C ALA A 221 21.13 -15.03 10.68
N LYS A 222 21.81 -14.91 9.54
CA LYS A 222 22.10 -16.04 8.63
C LYS A 222 22.92 -17.14 9.28
N ALA A 223 23.89 -16.79 10.12
CA ALA A 223 24.62 -17.78 10.89
C ALA A 223 23.71 -18.56 11.86
N SER A 224 22.69 -17.91 12.44
CA SER A 224 21.70 -18.54 13.32
C SER A 224 20.71 -19.41 12.54
N PHE A 225 20.25 -18.97 11.36
CA PHE A 225 19.45 -19.79 10.45
C PHE A 225 20.18 -21.07 10.05
N ALA A 226 21.46 -20.97 9.69
CA ALA A 226 22.26 -22.12 9.27
C ALA A 226 22.43 -23.19 10.37
N ARG A 227 22.36 -22.81 11.65
CA ARG A 227 22.39 -23.74 12.78
C ARG A 227 21.03 -24.32 13.14
N GLY A 228 19.95 -23.73 12.63
CA GLY A 228 18.57 -24.09 12.97
C GLY A 228 18.06 -23.43 14.25
N ASP A 229 18.70 -22.35 14.71
CA ASP A 229 18.26 -21.59 15.89
C ASP A 229 17.03 -20.72 15.56
N LEU A 230 16.95 -20.27 14.30
CA LEU A 230 15.90 -19.41 13.77
C LEU A 230 15.44 -19.94 12.41
N PHE A 231 14.21 -19.58 12.01
CA PHE A 231 13.66 -19.76 10.66
C PHE A 231 13.54 -18.41 9.95
N GLU A 232 13.06 -17.41 10.68
CA GLU A 232 12.99 -16.01 10.26
C GLU A 232 13.13 -15.09 11.48
N VAL A 233 13.63 -13.86 11.30
CA VAL A 233 13.69 -12.84 12.34
C VAL A 233 13.53 -11.45 11.75
N VAL A 234 12.90 -10.53 12.49
CA VAL A 234 12.58 -9.18 12.04
C VAL A 234 13.28 -8.15 12.96
N PRO A 235 14.60 -7.97 12.86
CA PRO A 235 15.32 -6.93 13.59
C PRO A 235 15.04 -5.56 12.98
N GLY A 236 14.98 -4.53 13.82
CA GLY A 236 14.72 -3.16 13.42
C GLY A 236 15.87 -2.22 13.72
N GLN A 237 15.96 -1.15 12.93
CA GLN A 237 16.81 0.01 13.19
C GLN A 237 15.96 1.28 13.37
N ALA A 238 16.44 2.21 14.19
CA ALA A 238 15.72 3.40 14.62
C ALA A 238 16.33 4.68 14.03
N PHE A 239 15.46 5.50 13.44
CA PHE A 239 15.78 6.81 12.89
C PHE A 239 15.10 7.88 13.72
N ARG A 240 15.85 8.92 14.09
CA ARG A 240 15.36 10.00 14.96
C ARG A 240 15.42 11.34 14.25
N ARG A 241 14.34 12.13 14.38
CA ARG A 241 14.20 13.46 13.78
C ARG A 241 13.51 14.43 14.75
N PRO A 242 14.01 15.67 14.90
CA PRO A 242 13.28 16.72 15.59
C PRO A 242 11.99 17.08 14.83
N VAL A 243 10.85 17.13 15.53
CA VAL A 243 9.55 17.51 14.96
C VAL A 243 9.19 18.91 15.40
N ARG A 244 9.06 19.83 14.44
CA ARG A 244 8.74 21.25 14.72
C ARG A 244 7.30 21.65 14.43
N THR A 245 6.52 20.74 13.84
CA THR A 245 5.08 20.84 13.66
C THR A 245 4.34 20.13 14.78
N THR A 246 3.02 20.30 14.85
CA THR A 246 2.23 19.61 15.85
C THR A 246 1.98 18.14 15.45
N PRO A 247 1.88 17.21 16.42
CA PRO A 247 1.53 15.82 16.12
C PRO A 247 0.22 15.66 15.30
N ALA A 248 -0.76 16.54 15.52
CA ALA A 248 -2.00 16.55 14.73
C ALA A 248 -1.76 16.88 13.25
N ASP A 249 -0.86 17.82 12.93
CA ASP A 249 -0.54 18.17 11.55
C ASP A 249 0.14 17.01 10.83
N VAL A 250 1.07 16.33 11.52
CA VAL A 250 1.73 15.12 11.00
C VAL A 250 0.68 14.03 10.72
N PHE A 251 -0.25 13.80 11.65
CA PHE A 251 -1.31 12.82 11.47
C PHE A 251 -2.24 13.18 10.30
N ALA A 252 -2.63 14.44 10.17
CA ALA A 252 -3.47 14.91 9.06
C ALA A 252 -2.78 14.72 7.71
N TYR A 253 -1.48 15.01 7.63
CA TYR A 253 -0.68 14.76 6.43
C TYR A 253 -0.65 13.26 6.08
N LEU A 254 -0.42 12.39 7.05
CA LEU A 254 -0.39 10.93 6.85
C LEU A 254 -1.75 10.39 6.41
N LYS A 255 -2.84 10.79 7.08
CA LYS A 255 -4.20 10.38 6.73
C LYS A 255 -4.57 10.74 5.29
N ARG A 256 -4.06 11.85 4.76
CA ARG A 256 -4.27 12.29 3.37
C ARG A 256 -3.42 11.53 2.37
N ASN A 257 -2.13 11.36 2.65
CA ASN A 257 -1.15 10.88 1.66
C ASN A 257 -0.88 9.37 1.73
N ASN A 258 -1.12 8.75 2.89
CA ASN A 258 -0.88 7.34 3.15
C ASN A 258 -2.01 6.74 4.01
N PRO A 259 -3.24 6.65 3.49
CA PRO A 259 -4.36 6.09 4.21
C PRO A 259 -4.10 4.62 4.55
N ALA A 260 -4.34 4.26 5.81
CA ALA A 260 -4.08 2.93 6.35
C ALA A 260 -5.31 2.38 7.11
N PRO A 261 -5.46 1.05 7.26
CA PRO A 261 -6.52 0.43 8.04
C PRO A 261 -6.42 0.73 9.54
N TYR A 262 -5.21 0.96 10.05
CA TYR A 262 -4.96 1.28 11.47
C TYR A 262 -4.13 2.57 11.61
N GLY A 263 -4.79 3.69 11.37
CA GLY A 263 -4.28 5.02 11.70
C GLY A 263 -4.52 5.38 13.17
N ALA A 264 -3.58 6.09 13.80
CA ALA A 264 -3.79 6.63 15.13
C ALA A 264 -3.03 7.92 15.40
N LEU A 265 -3.62 8.78 16.25
CA LEU A 265 -2.97 9.88 16.93
C LEU A 265 -3.26 9.72 18.43
N MET A 266 -2.22 9.62 19.25
CA MET A 266 -2.36 9.45 20.69
C MET A 266 -1.48 10.42 21.45
N ASN A 267 -2.03 11.10 22.45
CA ASN A 267 -1.26 11.84 23.44
C ASN A 267 -1.24 11.01 24.73
N LEU A 268 -0.11 10.35 24.99
CA LEU A 268 0.08 9.41 26.09
C LEU A 268 0.53 10.11 27.38
N GLY A 269 0.60 11.44 27.39
CA GLY A 269 1.14 12.21 28.50
C GLY A 269 2.66 12.27 28.52
N GLY A 270 3.19 13.22 29.29
CA GLY A 270 4.62 13.33 29.54
C GLY A 270 5.44 13.58 28.27
N GLN A 271 4.91 14.41 27.35
CA GLN A 271 5.54 14.72 26.06
C GLN A 271 5.69 13.51 25.11
N GLU A 272 4.93 12.43 25.35
CA GLU A 272 4.95 11.23 24.50
C GLU A 272 3.68 11.12 23.64
N PHE A 273 3.88 11.03 22.33
CA PHE A 273 2.83 10.92 21.34
C PHE A 273 3.10 9.76 20.38
N LEU A 274 2.04 9.15 19.88
CA LEU A 274 2.12 8.19 18.77
C LEU A 274 1.35 8.73 17.58
N VAL A 275 2.00 8.73 16.42
CA VAL A 275 1.37 9.02 15.13
C VAL A 275 1.57 7.83 14.20
N SER A 276 0.48 7.13 13.85
CA SER A 276 0.53 5.85 13.16
C SER A 276 -0.27 5.85 11.86
N ALA A 277 0.26 5.15 10.86
CA ALA A 277 -0.43 4.76 9.63
C ALA A 277 -0.17 3.27 9.35
N SER A 278 -0.56 2.40 10.30
CA SER A 278 -0.22 0.97 10.27
C SER A 278 -1.06 0.22 9.23
N PRO A 279 -0.43 -0.57 8.34
CA PRO A 279 -1.11 -1.40 7.37
C PRO A 279 -1.67 -2.70 7.97
N GLU A 280 -1.25 -3.10 9.18
CA GLU A 280 -1.44 -4.48 9.64
C GLU A 280 -2.35 -4.56 10.88
N MET A 281 -3.37 -5.41 10.78
CA MET A 281 -4.19 -5.83 11.92
C MET A 281 -3.34 -6.70 12.85
N PHE A 282 -3.31 -6.39 14.14
CA PHE A 282 -2.72 -7.30 15.10
C PHE A 282 -3.72 -8.42 15.43
N VAL A 283 -4.75 -8.13 16.21
CA VAL A 283 -5.84 -9.04 16.53
C VAL A 283 -7.14 -8.27 16.58
N ARG A 284 -8.19 -8.85 15.98
CA ARG A 284 -9.57 -8.41 16.15
C ARG A 284 -10.42 -9.54 16.72
N VAL A 285 -11.20 -9.24 17.75
CA VAL A 285 -12.19 -10.13 18.36
C VAL A 285 -13.54 -9.45 18.33
N ALA A 286 -14.54 -10.13 17.75
CA ALA A 286 -15.93 -9.72 17.76
C ALA A 286 -16.79 -10.88 18.27
N GLY A 287 -17.27 -10.77 19.52
CA GLY A 287 -17.86 -11.86 20.27
C GLY A 287 -16.88 -13.03 20.41
N SER A 288 -17.18 -14.16 19.77
CA SER A 288 -16.29 -15.33 19.77
C SER A 288 -15.40 -15.43 18.52
N ARG A 289 -15.53 -14.54 17.54
CA ARG A 289 -14.76 -14.61 16.29
C ARG A 289 -13.43 -13.87 16.46
N VAL A 290 -12.31 -14.59 16.30
CA VAL A 290 -10.94 -14.02 16.27
C VAL A 290 -10.48 -13.95 14.83
N GLU A 291 -9.92 -12.81 14.43
CA GLU A 291 -9.35 -12.59 13.11
C GLU A 291 -7.98 -11.91 13.20
N THR A 292 -7.11 -12.27 12.26
CA THR A 292 -5.84 -11.60 12.00
C THR A 292 -5.59 -11.55 10.51
N VAL A 293 -4.70 -10.65 10.09
CA VAL A 293 -4.35 -10.46 8.69
C VAL A 293 -2.83 -10.35 8.56
N PRO A 294 -2.09 -11.47 8.57
CA PRO A 294 -0.64 -11.45 8.35
C PRO A 294 -0.31 -10.87 6.97
N ILE A 295 0.69 -9.99 6.93
CA ILE A 295 1.15 -9.31 5.72
C ILE A 295 2.61 -9.68 5.46
N SER A 296 2.93 -10.10 4.23
CA SER A 296 4.31 -10.19 3.75
C SER A 296 4.30 -10.02 2.23
N GLY A 297 5.42 -9.55 1.67
CA GLY A 297 5.50 -9.12 0.29
C GLY A 297 4.91 -7.72 0.09
N THR A 298 5.76 -6.80 -0.36
CA THR A 298 5.39 -5.42 -0.65
C THR A 298 6.07 -4.97 -1.93
N ILE A 299 5.31 -4.42 -2.87
CA ILE A 299 5.85 -3.78 -4.07
C ILE A 299 5.22 -2.41 -4.28
N ALA A 300 5.94 -1.48 -4.90
CA ALA A 300 5.39 -0.17 -5.25
C ALA A 300 4.30 -0.31 -6.32
N ARG A 301 3.32 0.60 -6.28
CA ARG A 301 2.35 0.78 -7.37
C ARG A 301 3.08 1.20 -8.65
N GLY A 302 2.60 0.71 -9.79
CA GLY A 302 3.03 1.18 -11.11
C GLY A 302 2.48 2.57 -11.42
N ALA A 303 2.96 3.16 -12.51
CA ALA A 303 2.48 4.45 -13.00
C ALA A 303 1.01 4.37 -13.50
N ASP A 304 0.57 3.19 -13.93
CA ASP A 304 -0.77 2.92 -14.43
C ASP A 304 -1.23 1.48 -14.12
N ALA A 305 -2.42 1.14 -14.60
CA ALA A 305 -3.04 -0.17 -14.37
C ALA A 305 -2.31 -1.34 -15.05
N ILE A 306 -1.55 -1.08 -16.11
CA ILE A 306 -0.79 -2.12 -16.83
C ILE A 306 0.46 -2.45 -16.03
N GLU A 307 1.19 -1.42 -15.61
CA GLU A 307 2.35 -1.63 -14.76
C GLU A 307 1.93 -2.24 -13.40
N ASP A 308 0.82 -1.80 -12.80
CA ASP A 308 0.28 -2.44 -11.59
C ASP A 308 0.04 -3.95 -11.80
N ALA A 309 -0.48 -4.37 -12.96
CA ALA A 309 -0.70 -5.79 -13.25
C ALA A 309 0.63 -6.56 -13.33
N ASP A 310 1.66 -5.98 -13.94
CA ASP A 310 3.00 -6.55 -13.99
C ASP A 310 3.63 -6.65 -12.58
N ARG A 311 3.50 -5.61 -11.75
CA ARG A 311 3.96 -5.60 -10.35
C ARG A 311 3.26 -6.63 -9.48
N ILE A 312 1.95 -6.81 -9.66
CA ILE A 312 1.19 -7.85 -8.97
C ILE A 312 1.71 -9.23 -9.35
N LEU A 313 1.97 -9.46 -10.65
CA LEU A 313 2.49 -10.75 -11.11
C LEU A 313 3.90 -11.01 -10.58
N GLU A 314 4.76 -9.98 -10.53
CA GLU A 314 6.09 -10.03 -9.90
C GLU A 314 5.97 -10.46 -8.44
N LEU A 315 5.12 -9.78 -7.65
CA LEU A 315 4.89 -10.09 -6.24
C LEU A 315 4.32 -11.51 -6.04
N LEU A 316 3.38 -11.95 -6.88
CA LEU A 316 2.79 -13.28 -6.79
C LEU A 316 3.76 -14.40 -7.19
N ASN A 317 4.76 -14.11 -8.02
CA ASN A 317 5.79 -15.07 -8.43
C ASN A 317 7.03 -15.05 -7.52
N SER A 318 7.13 -14.12 -6.57
CA SER A 318 8.20 -14.11 -5.58
C SER A 318 8.13 -15.33 -4.65
N ASP A 319 9.10 -16.24 -4.77
CA ASP A 319 9.23 -17.42 -3.91
C ASP A 319 9.63 -17.04 -2.47
N LYS A 320 10.40 -15.96 -2.28
CA LYS A 320 10.76 -15.39 -0.97
C LYS A 320 9.49 -14.95 -0.23
N ASP A 321 8.73 -14.02 -0.82
CA ASP A 321 7.52 -13.45 -0.20
C ASP A 321 6.45 -14.52 0.05
N ARG A 322 6.32 -15.50 -0.85
CA ARG A 322 5.45 -16.66 -0.62
C ARG A 322 5.86 -17.44 0.61
N SER A 323 7.16 -17.65 0.82
CA SER A 323 7.67 -18.46 1.93
C SER A 323 7.52 -17.74 3.27
N GLU A 324 7.87 -16.45 3.34
CA GLU A 324 7.64 -15.59 4.50
C GLU A 324 6.16 -15.59 4.93
N LEU A 325 5.24 -15.30 4.00
CA LEU A 325 3.81 -15.29 4.31
C LEU A 325 3.29 -16.67 4.74
N THR A 326 3.91 -17.77 4.27
CA THR A 326 3.57 -19.12 4.74
C THR A 326 3.90 -19.29 6.22
N MET A 327 5.10 -18.91 6.63
CA MET A 327 5.54 -19.07 8.01
C MET A 327 4.74 -18.18 8.96
N CYS A 328 4.50 -16.92 8.58
CA CYS A 328 3.64 -16.01 9.34
C CYS A 328 2.24 -16.60 9.58
N THR A 329 1.61 -17.14 8.53
CA THR A 329 0.28 -17.77 8.63
C THR A 329 0.28 -19.03 9.47
N ASP A 330 1.30 -19.88 9.39
CA ASP A 330 1.34 -21.11 10.20
C ASP A 330 1.53 -20.82 11.69
N VAL A 331 2.36 -19.83 12.03
CA VAL A 331 2.49 -19.40 13.44
C VAL A 331 1.21 -18.73 13.94
N ASP A 332 0.56 -17.91 13.13
CA ASP A 332 -0.73 -17.30 13.47
C ASP A 332 -1.82 -18.36 13.75
N ARG A 333 -1.88 -19.42 12.92
CA ARG A 333 -2.77 -20.56 13.15
C ARG A 333 -2.43 -21.29 14.44
N ASN A 334 -1.14 -21.47 14.73
CA ASN A 334 -0.68 -22.05 15.99
C ASN A 334 -1.10 -21.18 17.19
N ASP A 335 -1.00 -19.86 17.11
CA ASP A 335 -1.41 -18.96 18.19
C ASP A 335 -2.89 -19.05 18.49
N LYS A 336 -3.74 -19.09 17.44
CA LYS A 336 -5.17 -19.36 17.57
C LYS A 336 -5.46 -20.73 18.16
N SER A 337 -4.69 -21.76 17.80
CA SER A 337 -4.96 -23.14 18.26
C SER A 337 -4.94 -23.30 19.78
N ARG A 338 -4.25 -22.39 20.49
CA ARG A 338 -4.23 -22.37 21.96
C ARG A 338 -5.55 -21.93 22.58
N VAL A 339 -6.33 -21.08 21.92
CA VAL A 339 -7.52 -20.41 22.52
C VAL A 339 -8.81 -20.64 21.73
N CYS A 340 -8.70 -21.04 20.47
CA CYS A 340 -9.84 -21.36 19.61
C CYS A 340 -10.24 -22.82 19.71
N GLU A 341 -11.49 -23.10 19.35
CA GLU A 341 -12.01 -24.45 19.31
C GLU A 341 -11.31 -25.29 18.23
N PRO A 342 -10.99 -26.57 18.51
CA PRO A 342 -10.43 -27.47 17.52
C PRO A 342 -11.25 -27.50 16.21
N GLY A 343 -10.58 -27.32 15.07
CA GLY A 343 -11.23 -27.32 13.75
C GLY A 343 -11.95 -26.03 13.36
N SER A 344 -12.03 -25.02 14.23
CA SER A 344 -12.66 -23.74 13.90
C SER A 344 -11.75 -22.80 13.07
N ILE A 345 -10.43 -23.03 13.09
CA ILE A 345 -9.46 -22.16 12.44
C ILE A 345 -9.47 -22.36 10.93
N LYS A 346 -9.67 -21.28 10.18
CA LYS A 346 -9.79 -21.28 8.71
C LYS A 346 -8.95 -20.18 8.10
N ILE A 347 -8.30 -20.50 6.99
CA ILE A 347 -7.70 -19.51 6.09
C ILE A 347 -8.80 -19.12 5.10
N ILE A 348 -9.34 -17.92 5.24
CA ILE A 348 -10.41 -17.39 4.38
C ILE A 348 -9.88 -16.59 3.19
N GLY A 349 -8.62 -16.16 3.27
CA GLY A 349 -7.87 -15.56 2.17
C GLY A 349 -6.41 -16.00 2.21
N ARG A 350 -5.86 -16.39 1.05
CA ARG A 350 -4.46 -16.81 0.92
C ARG A 350 -3.80 -16.01 -0.20
N ARG A 351 -2.70 -15.31 0.09
CA ARG A 351 -1.97 -14.43 -0.84
C ARG A 351 -2.90 -13.49 -1.62
N GLN A 352 -3.89 -12.94 -0.93
CA GLN A 352 -4.79 -11.96 -1.52
C GLN A 352 -4.00 -10.68 -1.80
N VAL A 353 -4.21 -10.11 -2.98
CA VAL A 353 -3.56 -8.86 -3.39
C VAL A 353 -4.39 -7.70 -2.85
N GLU A 354 -3.77 -6.84 -2.05
CA GLU A 354 -4.36 -5.60 -1.58
C GLU A 354 -3.65 -4.39 -2.18
N LEU A 355 -4.43 -3.55 -2.85
CA LEU A 355 -3.97 -2.31 -3.47
C LEU A 355 -4.15 -1.14 -2.50
N TYR A 356 -3.05 -0.49 -2.16
CA TYR A 356 -3.03 0.78 -1.44
C TYR A 356 -2.59 1.91 -2.37
N SER A 357 -2.60 3.16 -1.87
CA SER A 357 -2.32 4.34 -2.71
C SER A 357 -0.92 4.31 -3.35
N LYS A 358 0.08 3.78 -2.63
CA LYS A 358 1.49 3.77 -3.05
C LYS A 358 2.10 2.38 -3.18
N VAL A 359 1.50 1.37 -2.56
CA VAL A 359 2.05 0.01 -2.48
C VAL A 359 0.98 -1.05 -2.71
N ILE A 360 1.45 -2.26 -3.00
CA ILE A 360 0.66 -3.47 -3.17
C ILE A 360 1.19 -4.50 -2.17
N HIS A 361 0.30 -5.14 -1.42
CA HIS A 361 0.64 -6.15 -0.43
C HIS A 361 0.04 -7.51 -0.80
N THR A 362 0.72 -8.59 -0.43
CA THR A 362 0.08 -9.91 -0.29
C THR A 362 -0.29 -10.15 1.16
N VAL A 363 -1.52 -10.61 1.38
CA VAL A 363 -2.06 -10.82 2.72
C VAL A 363 -2.77 -12.16 2.83
N ASP A 364 -2.71 -12.72 4.03
CA ASP A 364 -3.54 -13.83 4.43
C ASP A 364 -4.60 -13.37 5.40
N HIS A 365 -5.74 -14.05 5.43
CA HIS A 365 -6.81 -13.76 6.38
C HIS A 365 -7.19 -15.04 7.08
N VAL A 366 -6.93 -15.06 8.38
CA VAL A 366 -7.11 -16.24 9.23
C VAL A 366 -8.16 -15.91 10.28
N GLU A 367 -9.18 -16.77 10.38
CA GLU A 367 -10.21 -16.65 11.40
C GLU A 367 -10.26 -17.90 12.28
N GLY A 368 -10.76 -17.76 13.50
CA GLY A 368 -11.05 -18.86 14.42
C GLY A 368 -12.20 -18.49 15.36
N ARG A 369 -12.71 -19.49 16.10
CA ARG A 369 -13.74 -19.28 17.11
C ARG A 369 -13.16 -19.54 18.49
N LEU A 370 -13.19 -18.55 19.38
CA LEU A 370 -12.77 -18.68 20.78
C LEU A 370 -13.56 -19.79 21.46
N ARG A 371 -12.87 -20.56 22.32
CA ARG A 371 -13.55 -21.47 23.24
C ARG A 371 -14.24 -20.65 24.34
N PRO A 372 -15.36 -21.13 24.91
CA PRO A 372 -16.15 -20.38 25.89
C PRO A 372 -15.39 -19.96 27.15
N GLU A 373 -14.31 -20.68 27.50
CA GLU A 373 -13.47 -20.38 28.65
C GLU A 373 -12.38 -19.33 28.39
N PHE A 374 -12.26 -18.77 27.18
CA PHE A 374 -11.31 -17.72 26.83
C PHE A 374 -12.02 -16.43 26.38
N ASP A 375 -11.34 -15.31 26.59
CA ASP A 375 -11.82 -13.97 26.25
C ASP A 375 -10.94 -13.28 25.20
N GLY A 376 -11.32 -12.06 24.81
CA GLY A 376 -10.57 -11.28 23.84
C GLY A 376 -9.13 -10.96 24.28
N LEU A 377 -8.86 -10.86 25.58
CA LEU A 377 -7.50 -10.65 26.09
C LEU A 377 -6.65 -11.90 25.96
N ASP A 378 -7.23 -13.10 26.07
CA ASP A 378 -6.51 -14.33 25.76
C ASP A 378 -6.15 -14.41 24.27
N ALA A 379 -7.07 -14.00 23.39
CA ALA A 379 -6.80 -13.89 21.96
C ALA A 379 -5.67 -12.88 21.68
N PHE A 380 -5.70 -11.71 22.33
CA PHE A 380 -4.63 -10.71 22.21
C PHE A 380 -3.28 -11.28 22.70
N ALA A 381 -3.25 -11.84 23.91
CA ALA A 381 -2.04 -12.29 24.57
C ALA A 381 -1.38 -13.49 23.88
N THR A 382 -2.15 -14.45 23.37
CA THR A 382 -1.57 -15.63 22.69
C THR A 382 -0.85 -15.24 21.39
N HIS A 383 -1.27 -14.17 20.72
CA HIS A 383 -0.66 -13.69 19.48
C HIS A 383 0.55 -12.77 19.73
N MET A 384 0.82 -12.33 20.97
CA MET A 384 1.97 -11.47 21.26
C MET A 384 3.30 -12.15 20.90
N TRP A 385 4.15 -11.55 20.08
CA TRP A 385 3.78 -10.58 19.02
C TRP A 385 3.76 -11.27 17.67
N ALA A 386 3.19 -10.59 16.67
CA ALA A 386 3.10 -11.12 15.33
C ALA A 386 4.50 -11.44 14.79
N VAL A 387 4.57 -12.49 13.97
CA VAL A 387 5.83 -12.94 13.36
C VAL A 387 6.41 -11.87 12.41
N THR A 388 5.53 -11.12 11.75
CA THR A 388 5.83 -9.97 10.88
C THR A 388 6.66 -8.87 11.54
N VAL A 389 6.74 -8.87 12.87
CA VAL A 389 7.57 -7.93 13.65
C VAL A 389 8.51 -8.63 14.63
N THR A 390 8.54 -9.96 14.67
CA THR A 390 9.41 -10.72 15.59
C THR A 390 10.23 -11.74 14.84
N GLY A 391 9.59 -12.82 14.42
CA GLY A 391 10.18 -13.94 13.72
C GLY A 391 9.68 -15.28 14.24
N ALA A 392 10.30 -16.35 13.77
CA ALA A 392 9.98 -17.72 14.12
C ALA A 392 11.26 -18.55 14.30
N PRO A 393 11.35 -19.43 15.33
CA PRO A 393 10.44 -19.56 16.47
C PRO A 393 10.40 -18.30 17.35
N LYS A 394 9.20 -17.83 17.74
CA LYS A 394 8.98 -16.49 18.34
C LYS A 394 9.94 -16.14 19.48
N ILE A 395 10.05 -16.99 20.50
CA ILE A 395 10.87 -16.72 21.68
C ILE A 395 12.36 -16.60 21.32
N TRP A 396 12.84 -17.45 20.41
CA TRP A 396 14.23 -17.39 19.93
C TRP A 396 14.48 -16.15 19.08
N ALA A 397 13.53 -15.77 18.23
CA ALA A 397 13.59 -14.54 17.46
C ALA A 397 13.62 -13.30 18.36
N MET A 398 12.79 -13.25 19.41
CA MET A 398 12.79 -12.18 20.41
C MET A 398 14.13 -12.09 21.17
N ARG A 399 14.73 -13.22 21.54
CA ARG A 399 16.08 -13.24 22.15
C ARG A 399 17.15 -12.71 21.22
N PHE A 400 17.11 -13.13 19.95
CA PHE A 400 18.02 -12.62 18.93
C PHE A 400 17.86 -11.10 18.77
N ILE A 401 16.63 -10.60 18.72
CA ILE A 401 16.30 -9.18 18.68
C ILE A 401 16.90 -8.45 19.88
N ASP A 402 16.69 -8.94 21.10
CA ASP A 402 17.22 -8.34 22.32
C ASP A 402 18.75 -8.24 22.29
N GLU A 403 19.43 -9.28 21.79
CA GLU A 403 20.89 -9.35 21.70
C GLU A 403 21.49 -8.41 20.63
N HIS A 404 20.76 -8.13 19.55
CA HIS A 404 21.31 -7.46 18.36
C HIS A 404 20.80 -6.03 18.15
N GLU A 405 19.62 -5.67 18.69
CA GLU A 405 19.12 -4.30 18.59
C GLU A 405 19.80 -3.36 19.59
N ARG A 406 20.13 -2.15 19.14
CA ARG A 406 20.89 -1.15 19.92
C ARG A 406 20.06 -0.31 20.87
N SER A 407 18.74 -0.36 20.73
CA SER A 407 17.81 0.42 21.55
C SER A 407 16.51 -0.36 21.76
N PRO A 408 15.80 -0.14 22.87
CA PRO A 408 14.55 -0.84 23.15
C PRO A 408 13.49 -0.49 22.10
N ARG A 409 12.57 -1.42 21.87
CA ARG A 409 11.48 -1.24 20.90
C ARG A 409 10.37 -0.33 21.38
N THR A 410 10.19 -0.20 22.69
CA THR A 410 9.10 0.54 23.33
C THR A 410 7.75 0.15 22.74
N TRP A 411 7.15 0.97 21.88
CA TRP A 411 5.88 0.72 21.23
C TRP A 411 6.01 -0.08 19.92
N TYR A 412 7.15 -0.05 19.24
CA TYR A 412 7.35 -0.70 17.94
C TYR A 412 7.13 -2.21 18.02
N GLY A 413 6.30 -2.74 17.12
CA GLY A 413 5.93 -4.17 17.10
C GLY A 413 4.98 -4.59 18.23
N GLY A 414 4.54 -3.65 19.08
CA GLY A 414 3.41 -3.82 19.98
C GLY A 414 2.08 -3.57 19.25
N ALA A 415 1.08 -3.06 19.96
CA ALA A 415 -0.23 -2.77 19.39
C ALA A 415 -0.79 -1.40 19.79
N ILE A 416 -1.72 -0.91 18.96
CA ILE A 416 -2.56 0.26 19.20
C ILE A 416 -4.03 -0.12 18.94
N GLY A 417 -4.94 0.38 19.76
CA GLY A 417 -6.37 0.11 19.54
C GLY A 417 -7.21 0.18 20.80
N ALA A 418 -8.20 -0.71 20.87
CA ALA A 418 -9.22 -0.71 21.92
C ALA A 418 -9.51 -2.12 22.47
N LEU A 419 -9.78 -2.17 23.77
CA LEU A 419 -10.38 -3.28 24.51
C LEU A 419 -11.76 -2.80 24.98
N LEU A 420 -12.84 -3.36 24.46
CA LEU A 420 -14.19 -2.90 24.75
C LEU A 420 -14.78 -3.58 25.98
N ALA A 421 -15.74 -2.93 26.62
CA ALA A 421 -16.41 -3.43 27.82
C ALA A 421 -17.19 -4.75 27.57
N ASN A 422 -17.59 -5.00 26.32
CA ASN A 422 -18.20 -6.26 25.90
C ASN A 422 -17.18 -7.40 25.66
N GLY A 423 -15.89 -7.16 25.90
CA GLY A 423 -14.80 -8.12 25.68
C GLY A 423 -14.22 -8.14 24.27
N ASP A 424 -14.76 -7.35 23.34
CA ASP A 424 -14.22 -7.23 21.99
C ASP A 424 -12.86 -6.53 21.99
N VAL A 425 -12.02 -6.90 21.02
CA VAL A 425 -10.68 -6.34 20.83
C VAL A 425 -10.56 -5.85 19.40
N ASN A 426 -10.04 -4.64 19.20
CA ASN A 426 -9.71 -4.18 17.85
C ASN A 426 -8.38 -3.45 17.87
N THR A 427 -7.36 -4.10 17.35
CA THR A 427 -5.97 -3.63 17.45
C THR A 427 -5.21 -3.79 16.14
N GLY A 428 -4.37 -2.79 15.85
CA GLY A 428 -3.38 -2.82 14.79
C GLY A 428 -1.98 -2.91 15.37
N LEU A 429 -1.02 -3.43 14.60
CA LEU A 429 0.38 -3.44 15.01
C LEU A 429 0.94 -2.02 15.01
N THR A 430 1.83 -1.72 15.94
CA THR A 430 2.56 -0.45 15.98
C THR A 430 3.75 -0.50 15.02
N ILE A 431 3.47 -0.46 13.72
CA ILE A 431 4.43 -0.34 12.62
C ILE A 431 4.01 0.84 11.74
N ARG A 432 4.98 1.39 10.98
CA ARG A 432 4.76 2.67 10.26
C ARG A 432 4.21 3.75 11.22
N THR A 433 4.82 3.80 12.40
CA THR A 433 4.45 4.67 13.52
C THR A 433 5.64 5.53 13.94
N ALA A 434 5.39 6.81 14.19
CA ALA A 434 6.34 7.74 14.77
C ALA A 434 6.02 7.88 16.25
N MET A 435 6.98 7.50 17.10
CA MET A 435 6.93 7.78 18.54
C MET A 435 7.61 9.14 18.76
N ILE A 436 6.84 10.16 19.12
CA ILE A 436 7.36 11.50 19.40
C ILE A 436 7.52 11.64 20.90
N ARG A 437 8.76 11.78 21.38
CA ARG A 437 9.07 12.04 22.80
C ARG A 437 9.94 13.28 22.91
N ASP A 438 9.55 14.22 23.75
CA ASP A 438 10.27 15.48 23.96
C ASP A 438 10.58 16.24 22.65
N GLY A 439 9.61 16.21 21.72
CA GLY A 439 9.74 16.83 20.40
C GLY A 439 10.63 16.08 19.42
N ILE A 440 11.13 14.89 19.76
CA ILE A 440 11.93 14.03 18.86
C ILE A 440 11.07 12.84 18.42
N ALA A 441 10.81 12.72 17.12
CA ALA A 441 10.23 11.53 16.53
C ALA A 441 11.29 10.45 16.40
N GLU A 442 10.96 9.25 16.87
CA GLU A 442 11.64 8.01 16.54
C GLU A 442 10.75 7.19 15.60
N VAL A 443 11.32 6.79 14.46
CA VAL A 443 10.71 5.89 13.49
C VAL A 443 11.59 4.66 13.41
N ARG A 444 11.04 3.51 13.80
CA ARG A 444 11.72 2.21 13.67
C ARG A 444 11.18 1.43 12.49
N ALA A 445 12.08 0.84 11.72
CA ALA A 445 11.76 -0.03 10.59
C ALA A 445 12.58 -1.31 10.65
N GLY A 446 11.93 -2.43 10.31
CA GLY A 446 12.51 -3.76 10.25
C GLY A 446 12.19 -4.47 8.95
N GLY A 447 13.01 -5.45 8.61
CA GLY A 447 12.89 -6.33 7.44
C GLY A 447 12.83 -7.77 7.88
N THR A 448 12.01 -8.58 7.20
CA THR A 448 11.97 -10.02 7.48
C THR A 448 13.22 -10.66 6.90
N LEU A 449 14.06 -11.20 7.78
CA LEU A 449 15.28 -11.86 7.39
C LEU A 449 15.04 -13.35 7.27
N LEU A 450 15.52 -13.91 6.16
CA LEU A 450 15.56 -15.32 5.86
C LEU A 450 16.99 -15.75 5.52
N MET A 451 17.20 -17.06 5.35
CA MET A 451 18.51 -17.60 4.96
C MET A 451 18.98 -17.07 3.60
N ASP A 452 18.05 -16.81 2.69
CA ASP A 452 18.27 -16.26 1.35
C ASP A 452 18.28 -14.73 1.28
N SER A 453 18.07 -14.04 2.41
CA SER A 453 18.17 -12.58 2.48
C SER A 453 19.55 -12.07 2.03
N THR A 454 19.53 -10.96 1.31
CA THR A 454 20.72 -10.25 0.82
C THR A 454 20.99 -9.04 1.72
N PRO A 455 22.07 -9.02 2.52
CA PRO A 455 22.29 -8.01 3.56
C PRO A 455 22.10 -6.55 3.14
N ALA A 456 22.69 -6.17 2.00
CA ALA A 456 22.61 -4.80 1.48
C ALA A 456 21.17 -4.44 1.02
N ALA A 457 20.42 -5.41 0.51
CA ALA A 457 19.04 -5.19 0.09
C ALA A 457 18.12 -5.00 1.30
N GLU A 458 18.32 -5.77 2.37
CA GLU A 458 17.52 -5.66 3.61
C GLU A 458 17.79 -4.34 4.35
N GLU A 459 19.04 -3.88 4.37
CA GLU A 459 19.40 -2.55 4.90
C GLU A 459 18.67 -1.45 4.11
N LEU A 460 18.74 -1.48 2.78
CA LEU A 460 18.03 -0.52 1.94
C LEU A 460 16.50 -0.59 2.14
N GLU A 461 15.94 -1.78 2.30
CA GLU A 461 14.50 -1.96 2.53
C GLU A 461 14.04 -1.30 3.83
N THR A 462 14.79 -1.46 4.92
CA THR A 462 14.46 -0.83 6.20
C THR A 462 14.59 0.69 6.15
N GLU A 463 15.59 1.24 5.44
CA GLU A 463 15.70 2.68 5.19
C GLU A 463 14.51 3.22 4.38
N MET A 464 14.12 2.53 3.30
CA MET A 464 12.95 2.89 2.49
C MET A 464 11.64 2.83 3.28
N LYS A 465 11.46 1.82 4.13
CA LYS A 465 10.29 1.68 5.01
C LYS A 465 10.18 2.85 6.00
N ALA A 466 11.31 3.33 6.52
CA ALA A 466 11.36 4.47 7.42
C ALA A 466 11.18 5.81 6.67
N SER A 467 11.78 5.97 5.49
CA SER A 467 11.80 7.24 4.75
C SER A 467 10.40 7.79 4.49
N ALA A 468 9.43 6.94 4.15
CA ALA A 468 8.05 7.36 3.90
C ALA A 468 7.41 8.11 5.08
N LEU A 469 7.75 7.72 6.32
CA LEU A 469 7.25 8.38 7.52
C LEU A 469 8.11 9.59 7.91
N LEU A 470 9.42 9.53 7.67
CA LEU A 470 10.33 10.67 7.88
C LEU A 470 10.00 11.83 6.93
N GLU A 471 9.76 11.54 5.65
CA GLU A 471 9.30 12.51 4.65
C GLU A 471 7.96 13.14 5.05
N ALA A 472 7.05 12.37 5.67
CA ALA A 472 5.79 12.92 6.16
C ALA A 472 5.99 13.89 7.33
N LEU A 473 6.97 13.66 8.19
CA LEU A 473 7.34 14.60 9.26
C LEU A 473 7.90 15.90 8.69
N ASP A 474 8.74 15.81 7.65
CA ASP A 474 9.36 16.97 7.00
C ASP A 474 8.33 17.76 6.15
N ALA A 475 7.56 17.07 5.32
CA ALA A 475 6.56 17.68 4.44
C ALA A 475 5.40 18.31 5.20
N ALA A 476 5.03 17.78 6.37
CA ALA A 476 4.07 18.45 7.26
C ALA A 476 4.56 19.84 7.70
N ALA A 477 5.88 20.06 7.79
CA ALA A 477 6.46 21.37 8.10
C ALA A 477 6.43 22.36 6.92
N GLU A 478 6.44 21.84 5.69
CA GLU A 478 6.48 22.66 4.46
C GLU A 478 5.09 22.91 3.87
N SER A 479 4.13 22.01 4.12
CA SER A 479 2.77 21.98 3.55
C SER A 479 1.82 23.02 4.18
N ALA A 480 2.12 24.31 4.00
CA ALA A 480 1.15 25.40 4.13
C ALA A 480 0.47 25.77 2.78
N ALA A 481 0.64 24.98 1.72
CA ALA A 481 -0.07 25.16 0.45
C ALA A 481 -0.28 23.83 -0.29
N PRO A 482 -1.42 23.63 -0.98
CA PRO A 482 -1.63 22.46 -1.83
C PRO A 482 -1.01 22.70 -3.21
N GLU A 483 -0.11 21.82 -3.64
CA GLU A 483 0.24 21.66 -5.05
C GLU A 483 -0.62 20.55 -5.66
N VAL A 484 -1.32 20.90 -6.73
CA VAL A 484 -2.00 19.96 -7.63
C VAL A 484 -0.97 19.51 -8.67
N PRO A 485 -0.87 18.21 -9.00
CA PRO A 485 0.05 17.75 -10.03
C PRO A 485 -0.24 18.45 -11.35
N ALA A 486 0.79 18.99 -12.00
CA ALA A 486 0.67 19.59 -13.31
C ALA A 486 0.29 18.51 -14.33
N GLU A 487 -0.85 18.68 -14.99
CA GLU A 487 -1.15 17.94 -16.23
C GLU A 487 -0.04 18.23 -17.24
N THR A 488 0.63 17.17 -17.70
CA THR A 488 1.54 17.22 -18.84
C THR A 488 0.80 17.83 -20.02
N ALA A 489 1.32 18.94 -20.55
CA ALA A 489 0.75 19.59 -21.72
C ALA A 489 0.69 18.60 -22.91
N PRO A 490 -0.41 18.55 -23.67
CA PRO A 490 -0.53 17.68 -24.82
C PRO A 490 0.56 18.00 -25.87
N ALA A 491 1.08 16.97 -26.53
CA ALA A 491 1.99 17.13 -27.65
C ALA A 491 1.33 18.02 -28.72
N SER A 492 2.01 19.09 -29.15
CA SER A 492 1.45 20.09 -30.07
C SER A 492 1.95 19.94 -31.51
N ASN A 493 2.57 18.80 -31.84
CA ASN A 493 3.20 18.54 -33.14
C ASN A 493 2.22 18.24 -34.28
N GLY A 494 0.94 17.99 -33.96
CA GLY A 494 -0.14 17.81 -34.96
C GLY A 494 -0.94 19.07 -35.29
N LEU A 495 -0.68 20.20 -34.61
CA LEU A 495 -1.41 21.45 -34.88
C LEU A 495 -1.25 21.89 -36.34
N GLY A 496 -2.38 22.17 -36.99
CA GLY A 496 -2.42 22.58 -38.40
C GLY A 496 -2.40 21.44 -39.41
N HIS A 497 -2.28 20.18 -38.98
CA HIS A 497 -2.41 19.02 -39.84
C HIS A 497 -3.87 18.55 -39.94
N ARG A 498 -4.26 18.15 -41.16
CA ARG A 498 -5.51 17.44 -41.43
C ARG A 498 -5.18 16.02 -41.84
N ILE A 499 -5.71 15.04 -41.12
CA ILE A 499 -5.41 13.63 -41.35
C ILE A 499 -6.67 12.95 -41.85
N LEU A 500 -6.57 12.30 -43.01
CA LEU A 500 -7.62 11.46 -43.56
C LEU A 500 -7.32 10.01 -43.24
N PHE A 501 -8.20 9.37 -42.48
CA PHE A 501 -8.10 7.97 -42.08
C PHE A 501 -9.03 7.13 -42.95
N LEU A 502 -8.48 6.18 -43.70
CA LEU A 502 -9.26 5.24 -44.51
C LEU A 502 -9.50 3.97 -43.71
N ASP A 503 -10.70 3.83 -43.14
CA ASP A 503 -11.17 2.69 -42.32
C ASP A 503 -11.53 1.51 -43.22
N HIS A 504 -10.71 0.45 -43.22
CA HIS A 504 -10.92 -0.79 -43.96
C HIS A 504 -11.74 -1.81 -43.16
N GLU A 505 -12.78 -1.34 -42.48
CA GLU A 505 -13.71 -2.14 -41.65
C GLU A 505 -13.05 -2.77 -40.40
N ASP A 506 -12.04 -2.11 -39.82
CA ASP A 506 -11.41 -2.55 -38.58
C ASP A 506 -12.09 -1.96 -37.32
N SER A 507 -12.12 -2.74 -36.25
CA SER A 507 -12.80 -2.34 -35.00
C SER A 507 -11.97 -1.39 -34.12
N PHE A 508 -10.67 -1.23 -34.38
CA PHE A 508 -9.72 -0.47 -33.59
C PHE A 508 -9.36 0.91 -34.20
N VAL A 509 -9.87 1.24 -35.39
CA VAL A 509 -9.51 2.48 -36.12
C VAL A 509 -9.67 3.75 -35.30
N GLN A 510 -10.70 3.84 -34.46
CA GLN A 510 -10.93 5.05 -33.67
C GLN A 510 -9.92 5.24 -32.53
N MET A 511 -9.29 4.17 -32.03
CA MET A 511 -8.21 4.28 -31.04
C MET A 511 -6.94 4.84 -31.68
N LEU A 512 -6.57 4.32 -32.84
CA LEU A 512 -5.41 4.80 -33.61
C LEU A 512 -5.61 6.25 -34.08
N ALA A 513 -6.81 6.58 -34.58
CA ALA A 513 -7.19 7.96 -34.89
C ALA A 513 -7.18 8.85 -33.62
N GLY A 514 -7.48 8.30 -32.45
CA GLY A 514 -7.38 8.96 -31.15
C GLY A 514 -5.97 9.45 -30.85
N TYR A 515 -4.96 8.59 -31.00
CA TYR A 515 -3.55 8.98 -30.79
C TYR A 515 -3.13 10.14 -31.71
N MET A 516 -3.60 10.15 -32.94
CA MET A 516 -3.35 11.26 -33.85
C MET A 516 -4.10 12.54 -33.45
N ARG A 517 -5.32 12.45 -32.90
CA ARG A 517 -6.03 13.62 -32.34
C ARG A 517 -5.33 14.19 -31.11
N GLU A 518 -4.71 13.35 -30.28
CA GLU A 518 -3.95 13.77 -29.09
C GLU A 518 -2.76 14.69 -29.44
N THR A 519 -2.21 14.58 -30.66
CA THR A 519 -1.17 15.51 -31.17
C THR A 519 -1.70 16.91 -31.53
N GLY A 520 -3.02 17.10 -31.50
CA GLY A 520 -3.70 18.33 -31.91
C GLY A 520 -4.14 18.36 -33.38
N ALA A 521 -3.96 17.28 -34.15
CA ALA A 521 -4.37 17.20 -35.55
C ALA A 521 -5.89 17.07 -35.74
N GLU A 522 -6.42 17.64 -36.83
CA GLU A 522 -7.81 17.42 -37.24
C GLU A 522 -7.91 16.06 -37.98
N VAL A 523 -8.52 15.06 -37.35
CA VAL A 523 -8.62 13.70 -37.92
C VAL A 523 -10.04 13.39 -38.38
N ARG A 524 -10.18 13.04 -39.67
CA ARG A 524 -11.42 12.60 -40.31
C ARG A 524 -11.30 11.15 -40.74
N THR A 525 -12.25 10.31 -40.35
CA THR A 525 -12.27 8.89 -40.73
C THR A 525 -13.35 8.64 -41.78
N VAL A 526 -12.98 8.00 -42.88
CA VAL A 526 -13.88 7.58 -43.97
C VAL A 526 -13.80 6.07 -44.11
N ARG A 527 -14.95 5.39 -44.16
CA ARG A 527 -15.01 3.94 -44.30
C ARG A 527 -14.90 3.52 -45.76
N ILE A 528 -13.97 2.63 -46.04
CA ILE A 528 -13.81 1.94 -47.33
C ILE A 528 -14.46 0.56 -47.19
N PRO A 529 -15.62 0.33 -47.84
CA PRO A 529 -16.29 -0.95 -47.73
C PRO A 529 -15.49 -2.05 -48.44
N LYS A 530 -15.74 -3.29 -48.05
CA LYS A 530 -15.30 -4.44 -48.85
C LYS A 530 -15.84 -4.33 -50.29
N GLY A 531 -14.97 -4.47 -51.27
CA GLY A 531 -15.22 -4.14 -52.68
C GLY A 531 -14.58 -2.82 -53.13
N GLY A 532 -14.05 -2.02 -52.19
CA GLY A 532 -13.40 -0.75 -52.44
C GLY A 532 -14.36 0.37 -52.84
N ILE A 533 -13.78 1.53 -53.17
CA ILE A 533 -14.48 2.65 -53.82
C ILE A 533 -13.81 2.95 -55.16
N GLU A 534 -14.54 3.58 -56.08
CA GLU A 534 -13.99 4.00 -57.36
C GLU A 534 -13.00 5.15 -57.19
N ARG A 535 -12.01 5.22 -58.09
CA ARG A 535 -10.92 6.22 -58.03
C ARG A 535 -11.45 7.66 -58.04
N GLU A 536 -12.52 7.95 -58.79
CA GLU A 536 -13.12 9.30 -58.81
C GLU A 536 -13.76 9.69 -57.46
N GLU A 537 -14.27 8.71 -56.71
CA GLU A 537 -14.80 8.96 -55.37
C GLU A 537 -13.67 9.27 -54.40
N MET A 538 -12.56 8.52 -54.47
CA MET A 538 -11.36 8.80 -53.68
C MET A 538 -10.80 10.21 -53.99
N ALA A 539 -10.74 10.57 -55.27
CA ALA A 539 -10.33 11.90 -55.70
C ALA A 539 -11.20 13.01 -55.08
N ARG A 540 -12.52 12.82 -55.06
CA ARG A 540 -13.46 13.77 -54.42
C ARG A 540 -13.23 13.88 -52.92
N ILE A 541 -13.04 12.76 -52.22
CA ILE A 541 -12.76 12.75 -50.78
C ILE A 541 -11.47 13.52 -50.49
N LEU A 542 -10.41 13.32 -51.27
CA LEU A 542 -9.15 14.06 -51.09
C LEU A 542 -9.32 15.55 -51.36
N ASP A 543 -10.11 15.92 -52.37
CA ASP A 543 -10.42 17.32 -52.70
C ASP A 543 -11.24 18.01 -51.60
N GLU A 544 -12.16 17.31 -50.95
CA GLU A 544 -12.98 17.84 -49.87
C GLU A 544 -12.22 17.93 -48.55
N GLN A 545 -11.50 16.85 -48.18
CA GLN A 545 -10.85 16.74 -46.88
C GLN A 545 -9.50 17.46 -46.83
N GLN A 546 -8.85 17.63 -47.99
CA GLN A 546 -7.61 18.40 -48.11
C GLN A 546 -6.52 17.94 -47.10
N PRO A 547 -6.23 16.62 -47.00
CA PRO A 547 -5.35 16.09 -45.96
C PRO A 547 -3.88 16.44 -46.20
N SER A 548 -3.11 16.55 -45.11
CA SER A 548 -1.65 16.58 -45.09
C SER A 548 -1.02 15.20 -44.85
N LEU A 549 -1.82 14.21 -44.43
CA LEU A 549 -1.44 12.81 -44.26
C LEU A 549 -2.66 11.93 -44.52
N VAL A 550 -2.48 10.85 -45.27
CA VAL A 550 -3.48 9.80 -45.43
C VAL A 550 -3.05 8.55 -44.65
N VAL A 551 -3.94 8.01 -43.83
CA VAL A 551 -3.66 6.82 -43.03
C VAL A 551 -4.46 5.65 -43.57
N MET A 552 -3.75 4.61 -44.00
CA MET A 552 -4.31 3.33 -44.40
C MET A 552 -4.47 2.49 -43.13
N SER A 553 -5.71 2.33 -42.66
CA SER A 553 -6.00 1.61 -41.43
C SER A 553 -5.74 0.09 -41.54
N PRO A 554 -5.69 -0.62 -40.39
CA PRO A 554 -5.85 -2.07 -40.37
C PRO A 554 -7.19 -2.51 -40.97
N GLY A 555 -7.34 -3.80 -41.26
CA GLY A 555 -8.58 -4.37 -41.78
C GLY A 555 -8.49 -5.89 -41.91
N PRO A 556 -9.65 -6.58 -42.00
CA PRO A 556 -9.70 -8.01 -42.28
C PRO A 556 -9.42 -8.29 -43.76
N GLY A 557 -9.05 -9.52 -44.11
CA GLY A 557 -8.87 -9.91 -45.52
C GLY A 557 -7.52 -9.47 -46.10
N ALA A 558 -7.49 -9.21 -47.41
CA ALA A 558 -6.29 -8.82 -48.15
C ALA A 558 -6.45 -7.42 -48.77
N PRO A 559 -5.36 -6.70 -49.09
CA PRO A 559 -5.43 -5.37 -49.71
C PRO A 559 -6.33 -5.28 -50.95
N SER A 560 -6.39 -6.36 -51.74
CA SER A 560 -7.25 -6.46 -52.92
C SER A 560 -8.75 -6.42 -52.61
N ASP A 561 -9.18 -6.85 -51.41
CA ASP A 561 -10.58 -6.80 -50.98
C ASP A 561 -11.11 -5.36 -50.91
N PHE A 562 -10.22 -4.36 -50.79
CA PHE A 562 -10.57 -2.94 -50.67
C PHE A 562 -10.12 -2.10 -51.87
N LYS A 563 -9.68 -2.74 -52.97
CA LYS A 563 -9.08 -2.07 -54.13
C LYS A 563 -7.92 -1.12 -53.71
N SER A 564 -7.12 -1.51 -52.72
CA SER A 564 -6.14 -0.61 -52.10
C SER A 564 -5.12 -0.02 -53.09
N SER A 565 -4.78 -0.75 -54.16
CA SER A 565 -3.89 -0.23 -55.22
C SER A 565 -4.47 0.99 -55.93
N GLU A 566 -5.77 0.99 -56.23
CA GLU A 566 -6.45 2.12 -56.91
C GLU A 566 -6.51 3.35 -56.00
N LEU A 567 -6.66 3.13 -54.69
CA LEU A 567 -6.62 4.21 -53.68
C LEU A 567 -5.22 4.78 -53.56
N LEU A 568 -4.20 3.93 -53.49
CA LEU A 568 -2.80 4.32 -53.39
C LEU A 568 -2.33 5.06 -54.65
N ASP A 569 -2.75 4.67 -55.86
CA ASP A 569 -2.50 5.42 -57.10
C ASP A 569 -2.92 6.89 -56.96
N GLU A 570 -4.14 7.14 -56.50
CA GLU A 570 -4.66 8.51 -56.37
C GLU A 570 -3.92 9.32 -55.29
N ILE A 571 -3.51 8.67 -54.18
CA ILE A 571 -2.78 9.33 -53.08
C ILE A 571 -1.34 9.66 -53.50
N VAL A 572 -0.66 8.72 -54.17
CA VAL A 572 0.72 8.85 -54.64
C VAL A 572 0.83 9.84 -55.80
N ASP A 573 -0.10 9.83 -56.75
CA ASP A 573 -0.16 10.81 -57.86
C ASP A 573 -0.27 12.26 -57.34
N ARG A 574 -0.86 12.44 -56.14
CA ARG A 574 -0.97 13.74 -55.45
C ARG A 574 0.22 14.05 -54.53
N SER A 575 1.21 13.18 -54.46
CA SER A 575 2.39 13.31 -53.59
C SER A 575 2.04 13.50 -52.11
N LEU A 576 0.94 12.88 -51.65
CA LEU A 576 0.51 12.96 -50.26
C LEU A 576 1.30 11.96 -49.39
N PRO A 577 1.71 12.35 -48.16
CA PRO A 577 2.25 11.41 -47.19
C PRO A 577 1.28 10.30 -46.83
N ILE A 578 1.81 9.10 -46.55
CA ILE A 578 1.03 7.90 -46.22
C ILE A 578 1.58 7.24 -44.96
N PHE A 579 0.68 6.88 -44.05
CA PHE A 579 1.00 5.97 -42.94
C PHE A 579 0.13 4.70 -43.04
N GLY A 580 0.75 3.53 -43.13
CA GLY A 580 0.03 2.25 -43.19
C GLY A 580 0.16 1.43 -41.91
N VAL A 581 -0.95 0.89 -41.42
CA VAL A 581 -0.96 -0.02 -40.26
C VAL A 581 -1.59 -1.35 -40.62
N CYS A 582 -0.90 -2.45 -40.33
CA CYS A 582 -1.34 -3.82 -40.60
C CYS A 582 -1.72 -4.06 -42.08
N LEU A 583 -3.02 -4.14 -42.41
CA LEU A 583 -3.52 -4.19 -43.80
C LEU A 583 -2.98 -3.02 -44.62
N GLY A 584 -2.87 -1.82 -44.03
CA GLY A 584 -2.27 -0.66 -44.68
C GLY A 584 -0.80 -0.85 -45.04
N GLN A 585 0.00 -1.52 -44.19
CA GLN A 585 1.37 -1.89 -44.56
C GLN A 585 1.36 -2.87 -45.74
N GLN A 586 0.53 -3.90 -45.66
CA GLN A 586 0.44 -4.93 -46.69
C GLN A 586 0.05 -4.32 -48.04
N ALA A 587 -0.90 -3.39 -48.05
CA ALA A 587 -1.30 -2.64 -49.24
C ALA A 587 -0.15 -1.82 -49.84
N ILE A 588 0.60 -1.11 -49.02
CA ILE A 588 1.79 -0.34 -49.45
C ILE A 588 2.85 -1.28 -50.02
N GLY A 589 3.12 -2.40 -49.35
CA GLY A 589 4.07 -3.41 -49.82
C GLY A 589 3.70 -3.94 -51.20
N GLU A 590 2.44 -4.39 -51.36
CA GLU A 590 1.92 -4.91 -52.64
C GLU A 590 1.95 -3.87 -53.75
N TYR A 591 1.56 -2.63 -53.45
CA TYR A 591 1.55 -1.52 -54.41
C TYR A 591 2.93 -1.24 -55.02
N PHE A 592 3.98 -1.27 -54.20
CA PHE A 592 5.36 -1.07 -54.69
C PHE A 592 6.01 -2.34 -55.26
N GLY A 593 5.29 -3.47 -55.30
CA GLY A 593 5.71 -4.69 -55.99
C GLY A 593 6.23 -5.81 -55.09
N ALA A 594 6.07 -5.70 -53.76
CA ALA A 594 6.31 -6.83 -52.87
C ALA A 594 5.14 -7.83 -52.94
N SER A 595 5.41 -9.11 -52.67
CA SER A 595 4.37 -10.13 -52.54
C SER A 595 3.98 -10.35 -51.07
N LEU A 596 2.76 -10.84 -50.83
CA LEU A 596 2.28 -11.17 -49.49
C LEU A 596 2.38 -12.68 -49.24
N GLY A 597 3.07 -13.05 -48.17
CA GLY A 597 3.09 -14.39 -47.60
C GLY A 597 2.02 -14.56 -46.51
N GLN A 598 1.72 -15.81 -46.17
CA GLN A 598 0.89 -16.15 -45.01
C GLN A 598 1.76 -16.78 -43.92
N LEU A 599 1.59 -16.34 -42.67
CA LEU A 599 2.28 -16.93 -41.53
C LEU A 599 1.89 -18.41 -41.38
N GLY A 600 2.88 -19.26 -41.05
CA GLY A 600 2.61 -20.67 -40.71
C GLY A 600 1.74 -20.83 -39.45
N TYR A 601 1.75 -19.82 -38.57
CA TYR A 601 0.86 -19.70 -37.42
C TYR A 601 0.35 -18.25 -37.32
N PRO A 602 -0.97 -18.00 -37.46
CA PRO A 602 -1.54 -16.66 -37.35
C PRO A 602 -1.33 -16.05 -35.95
N LEU A 603 -1.00 -14.76 -35.90
CA LEU A 603 -0.79 -14.04 -34.65
C LEU A 603 -1.91 -13.04 -34.45
N HIS A 604 -2.95 -13.46 -33.71
CA HIS A 604 -4.12 -12.64 -33.38
C HIS A 604 -4.19 -12.39 -31.87
N GLY A 605 -3.93 -11.15 -31.45
CA GLY A 605 -3.95 -10.79 -30.03
C GLY A 605 -2.72 -11.29 -29.25
N GLN A 606 -1.54 -11.30 -29.89
CA GLN A 606 -0.31 -11.79 -29.27
C GLN A 606 0.77 -10.72 -29.21
N GLU A 607 1.42 -10.63 -28.05
CA GLU A 607 2.64 -9.85 -27.83
C GLU A 607 3.83 -10.55 -28.49
N ARG A 608 4.57 -9.81 -29.30
CA ARG A 608 5.85 -10.24 -29.84
C ARG A 608 6.85 -9.09 -29.83
N GLU A 609 8.09 -9.43 -29.57
CA GLU A 609 9.19 -8.50 -29.71
C GLU A 609 9.46 -8.21 -31.19
N VAL A 610 9.80 -6.95 -31.48
CA VAL A 610 10.28 -6.51 -32.79
C VAL A 610 11.65 -5.87 -32.61
N VAL A 611 12.49 -6.02 -33.63
CA VAL A 611 13.87 -5.56 -33.67
C VAL A 611 14.00 -4.47 -34.71
N VAL A 612 14.38 -3.27 -34.29
CA VAL A 612 14.74 -2.16 -35.18
C VAL A 612 16.08 -2.48 -35.84
N THR A 613 16.03 -2.68 -37.15
CA THR A 613 17.21 -3.01 -37.97
C THR A 613 17.81 -1.77 -38.62
N ASN A 614 16.97 -0.78 -38.94
CA ASN A 614 17.37 0.54 -39.41
C ASN A 614 16.44 1.59 -38.75
N PRO A 615 16.95 2.45 -37.84
CA PRO A 615 16.12 3.32 -37.00
C PRO A 615 15.06 4.12 -37.74
N GLY A 616 15.34 4.66 -38.94
CA GLY A 616 14.32 5.29 -39.78
C GLY A 616 13.39 6.27 -39.04
N PHE A 617 12.08 6.05 -39.14
CA PHE A 617 11.06 6.79 -38.38
C PHE A 617 10.80 6.25 -36.96
N LEU A 618 11.49 5.20 -36.54
CA LEU A 618 11.41 4.58 -35.21
C LEU A 618 12.65 4.89 -34.34
N ASP A 619 13.39 5.95 -34.66
CA ASP A 619 14.64 6.31 -33.98
C ASP A 619 14.49 6.70 -32.51
N ALA A 620 13.28 7.11 -32.10
CA ALA A 620 12.94 7.40 -30.70
C ALA A 620 12.58 6.15 -29.86
N LEU A 621 12.54 4.96 -30.47
CA LEU A 621 12.24 3.69 -29.79
C LEU A 621 13.52 2.90 -29.47
N PRO A 622 13.51 2.06 -28.43
CA PRO A 622 14.62 1.14 -28.16
C PRO A 622 14.78 0.15 -29.33
N GLN A 623 16.00 -0.39 -29.47
CA GLN A 623 16.31 -1.34 -30.55
C GLN A 623 15.39 -2.57 -30.55
N ARG A 624 14.93 -3.01 -29.37
CA ARG A 624 13.94 -4.08 -29.20
C ARG A 624 12.79 -3.57 -28.35
N PHE A 625 11.55 -3.82 -28.78
CA PHE A 625 10.33 -3.50 -28.02
C PHE A 625 9.20 -4.48 -28.34
N VAL A 626 8.23 -4.57 -27.42
CA VAL A 626 7.08 -5.47 -27.55
C VAL A 626 5.93 -4.77 -28.27
N THR A 627 5.26 -5.48 -29.18
CA THR A 627 4.12 -4.98 -29.94
C THR A 627 2.98 -5.98 -30.02
N GLY A 628 1.76 -5.47 -30.15
CA GLY A 628 0.56 -6.25 -30.42
C GLY A 628 0.40 -6.61 -31.90
N ARG A 629 0.30 -7.91 -32.20
CA ARG A 629 0.09 -8.42 -33.56
C ARG A 629 -1.32 -8.99 -33.75
N TYR A 630 -1.94 -8.59 -34.87
CA TYR A 630 -3.25 -9.07 -35.34
C TYR A 630 -3.22 -9.37 -36.84
N HIS A 631 -2.27 -10.19 -37.28
CA HIS A 631 -2.10 -10.47 -38.70
C HIS A 631 -1.85 -11.94 -39.01
N SER A 632 -2.32 -12.32 -40.20
CA SER A 632 -2.03 -13.62 -40.84
C SER A 632 -1.15 -13.44 -42.07
N LEU A 633 -1.28 -12.29 -42.74
CA LEU A 633 -0.53 -11.94 -43.94
C LEU A 633 0.64 -11.03 -43.58
N HIS A 634 1.74 -11.15 -44.31
CA HIS A 634 2.91 -10.30 -44.15
C HIS A 634 3.57 -10.07 -45.50
N ILE A 635 4.38 -9.01 -45.60
CA ILE A 635 5.23 -8.79 -46.78
C ILE A 635 6.32 -9.86 -46.79
N ASP A 636 6.47 -10.60 -47.90
CA ASP A 636 7.58 -11.52 -48.08
C ASP A 636 8.89 -10.71 -48.26
N PRO A 637 9.84 -10.78 -47.30
CA PRO A 637 11.07 -9.99 -47.34
C PRO A 637 11.92 -10.29 -48.59
N ALA A 638 11.81 -11.47 -49.19
CA ALA A 638 12.57 -11.84 -50.39
C ALA A 638 12.11 -11.09 -51.65
N THR A 639 10.89 -10.54 -51.62
CA THR A 639 10.28 -9.83 -52.74
C THR A 639 10.21 -8.31 -52.55
N MET A 640 10.74 -7.80 -51.44
CA MET A 640 10.69 -6.37 -51.14
C MET A 640 11.53 -5.57 -52.15
N PRO A 641 10.94 -4.58 -52.84
CA PRO A 641 11.64 -3.77 -53.83
C PRO A 641 12.67 -2.83 -53.17
N GLU A 642 13.68 -2.39 -53.92
CA GLU A 642 14.72 -1.47 -53.41
C GLU A 642 14.16 -0.10 -52.97
N SER A 643 12.96 0.26 -53.45
CA SER A 643 12.24 1.47 -53.05
C SER A 643 11.74 1.43 -51.61
N LEU A 644 11.56 0.24 -51.03
CA LEU A 644 11.16 0.05 -49.63
C LEU A 644 12.36 -0.36 -48.77
N VAL A 645 12.53 0.34 -47.65
CA VAL A 645 13.56 0.10 -46.66
C VAL A 645 12.94 -0.59 -45.45
N LEU A 646 13.51 -1.73 -45.06
CA LEU A 646 13.17 -2.42 -43.81
C LEU A 646 13.65 -1.59 -42.62
N VAL A 647 12.73 -1.19 -41.75
CA VAL A 647 12.99 -0.39 -40.54
C VAL A 647 13.06 -1.31 -39.32
N ALA A 648 12.12 -2.24 -39.20
CA ALA A 648 12.11 -3.23 -38.14
C ALA A 648 11.60 -4.59 -38.65
N SER A 649 12.07 -5.68 -38.06
CA SER A 649 11.60 -7.04 -38.31
C SER A 649 11.30 -7.79 -37.02
N ASP A 650 10.61 -8.92 -37.09
CA ASP A 650 10.65 -9.91 -36.01
C ASP A 650 11.92 -10.79 -36.11
N ASP A 651 12.07 -11.75 -35.19
CA ASP A 651 13.23 -12.65 -35.14
C ASP A 651 13.32 -13.59 -36.37
N ASP A 652 12.20 -13.83 -37.07
CA ASP A 652 12.17 -14.61 -38.31
C ASP A 652 12.49 -13.76 -39.56
N GLY A 653 12.79 -12.46 -39.36
CA GLY A 653 13.10 -11.53 -40.45
C GLY A 653 11.86 -10.99 -41.18
N ILE A 654 10.66 -11.20 -40.65
CA ILE A 654 9.43 -10.71 -41.26
C ILE A 654 9.34 -9.19 -41.08
N PRO A 655 9.09 -8.39 -42.14
CA PRO A 655 8.99 -6.94 -42.05
C PRO A 655 7.87 -6.47 -41.11
N MET A 656 8.26 -5.84 -40.00
CA MET A 656 7.37 -5.28 -38.98
C MET A 656 7.22 -3.76 -39.10
N ALA A 657 8.19 -3.08 -39.68
CA ALA A 657 8.08 -1.69 -40.09
C ALA A 657 8.88 -1.46 -41.36
N ILE A 658 8.33 -0.65 -42.26
CA ILE A 658 8.94 -0.27 -43.53
C ILE A 658 8.80 1.23 -43.75
N GLN A 659 9.69 1.80 -44.57
CA GLN A 659 9.56 3.16 -45.08
C GLN A 659 10.00 3.23 -46.54
N HIS A 660 9.39 4.11 -47.33
CA HIS A 660 9.86 4.35 -48.69
C HIS A 660 11.17 5.16 -48.66
N ARG A 661 12.08 4.90 -49.60
CA ARG A 661 13.40 5.54 -49.69
C ARG A 661 13.30 7.04 -49.92
N ASP A 662 12.43 7.45 -50.86
CA ASP A 662 12.37 8.82 -51.37
C ASP A 662 11.02 9.54 -51.11
N LEU A 663 9.99 8.82 -50.65
CA LEU A 663 8.63 9.36 -50.48
C LEU A 663 8.27 9.35 -48.99
N PRO A 664 7.43 10.29 -48.50
CA PRO A 664 7.00 10.35 -47.10
C PRO A 664 5.95 9.26 -46.80
N ILE A 665 6.36 8.00 -46.94
CA ILE A 665 5.53 6.80 -46.77
C ILE A 665 6.17 5.94 -45.69
N PHE A 666 5.42 5.68 -44.63
CA PHE A 666 5.84 4.89 -43.48
C PHE A 666 4.79 3.83 -43.20
N ALA A 667 5.17 2.65 -42.72
CA ALA A 667 4.19 1.65 -42.34
C ALA A 667 4.69 0.70 -41.27
N VAL A 668 3.75 0.16 -40.50
CA VAL A 668 3.98 -0.84 -39.45
C VAL A 668 2.98 -1.99 -39.58
N GLN A 669 3.42 -3.21 -39.29
CA GLN A 669 2.61 -4.43 -39.45
C GLN A 669 1.84 -4.73 -38.16
N PHE A 670 2.43 -4.36 -37.02
CA PHE A 670 1.81 -4.42 -35.71
C PHE A 670 0.88 -3.22 -35.48
N HIS A 671 0.14 -3.25 -34.39
CA HIS A 671 -0.88 -2.24 -34.05
C HIS A 671 -0.37 -1.29 -32.97
N PRO A 672 0.00 -0.03 -33.31
CA PRO A 672 0.45 0.97 -32.32
C PRO A 672 -0.59 1.25 -31.24
N GLU A 673 -1.87 1.18 -31.57
CA GLU A 673 -3.01 1.47 -30.70
C GLU A 673 -3.38 0.33 -29.74
N SER A 674 -2.80 -0.85 -29.93
CA SER A 674 -3.15 -2.02 -29.13
C SER A 674 -2.71 -1.86 -27.67
N LEU A 675 -3.49 -2.41 -26.74
CA LEU A 675 -3.11 -2.60 -25.34
C LEU A 675 -1.69 -3.19 -25.20
N MET A 676 -1.35 -4.15 -26.06
CA MET A 676 -0.07 -4.85 -26.10
C MET A 676 1.12 -3.99 -26.56
N THR A 677 0.87 -2.79 -27.10
CA THR A 677 1.89 -1.83 -27.57
C THR A 677 1.92 -0.58 -26.68
N LEU A 678 1.20 -0.57 -25.54
CA LEU A 678 1.15 0.56 -24.61
C LEU A 678 2.41 0.74 -23.78
N ARG A 679 3.19 -0.34 -23.57
CA ARG A 679 4.44 -0.28 -22.81
C ARG A 679 5.36 0.82 -23.39
N ASP A 680 5.97 1.59 -22.50
CA ASP A 680 6.83 2.74 -22.81
C ASP A 680 6.20 3.84 -23.69
N SER A 681 4.86 3.84 -23.80
CA SER A 681 4.13 4.69 -24.76
C SER A 681 4.60 4.49 -26.20
N ALA A 682 5.08 3.30 -26.55
CA ALA A 682 5.68 3.01 -27.86
C ALA A 682 4.74 3.37 -29.00
N GLY A 683 3.45 3.01 -28.90
CA GLY A 683 2.42 3.38 -29.86
C GLY A 683 2.32 4.89 -30.12
N LYS A 684 2.29 5.71 -29.06
CA LYS A 684 2.21 7.17 -29.18
C LYS A 684 3.47 7.77 -29.80
N ARG A 685 4.65 7.30 -29.38
CA ARG A 685 5.94 7.74 -29.92
C ARG A 685 6.06 7.46 -31.43
N ILE A 686 5.52 6.34 -31.91
CA ILE A 686 5.45 6.05 -33.35
C ILE A 686 4.63 7.10 -34.08
N ILE A 687 3.46 7.44 -33.53
CA ILE A 687 2.58 8.45 -34.12
C ILE A 687 3.27 9.82 -34.12
N GLU A 688 3.88 10.22 -33.01
CA GLU A 688 4.66 11.47 -32.93
C GLU A 688 5.79 11.50 -33.97
N ALA A 689 6.54 10.41 -34.11
CA ALA A 689 7.63 10.33 -35.06
C ALA A 689 7.18 10.41 -36.52
N VAL A 690 6.00 9.86 -36.84
CA VAL A 690 5.34 10.03 -38.15
C VAL A 690 4.90 11.50 -38.34
N MET A 691 4.29 12.11 -37.33
CA MET A 691 3.82 13.50 -37.38
C MET A 691 4.97 14.51 -37.57
N GLU A 692 6.14 14.26 -36.97
CA GLU A 692 7.34 15.09 -37.15
C GLU A 692 7.93 15.04 -38.56
N ARG A 693 7.62 13.98 -39.32
CA ARG A 693 8.20 13.70 -40.64
C ARG A 693 7.28 14.07 -41.80
N ILE A 694 6.08 14.58 -41.51
CA ILE A 694 5.16 15.09 -42.53
C ILE A 694 5.25 16.62 -42.61
N PRO A 695 5.25 17.21 -43.82
CA PRO A 695 5.33 18.65 -43.97
C PRO A 695 4.07 19.35 -43.45
N ALA A 696 4.25 20.38 -42.62
CA ALA A 696 3.16 21.26 -42.20
C ALA A 696 2.59 21.99 -43.42
N ARG A 697 1.25 22.02 -43.56
CA ARG A 697 0.61 22.74 -44.66
C ARG A 697 0.62 24.24 -44.34
N VAL A 698 1.35 25.03 -45.12
CA VAL A 698 1.21 26.49 -45.12
C VAL A 698 -0.19 26.79 -45.67
N PRO A 699 -1.06 27.53 -44.95
CA PRO A 699 -2.35 27.93 -45.48
C PRO A 699 -2.14 28.70 -46.80
N ALA A 700 -2.87 28.32 -47.85
CA ALA A 700 -2.94 29.15 -49.04
C ALA A 700 -3.50 30.52 -48.64
N ALA A 701 -2.75 31.58 -48.97
CA ALA A 701 -3.10 32.97 -48.67
C ALA A 701 -4.32 33.46 -49.47
#